data_AF-A0A7X0VXY6-F1
#
_entry.id   AF-A0A7X0VXY6-F1
#
_cell.length_a   1.000
_cell.length_b   1.000
_cell.length_c   1.000
_cell.angle_alpha   90.00
_cell.angle_beta   90.00
_cell.angle_gamma   90.00
#
_symmetry.space_group_name_H-M   'P 1'
#
loop_
_entity.id
_entity.type
_entity.pdbx_description
1 polymer ?
#
loop_
_entity_poly.entity_id
_entity_poly.type
_entity_poly.pdbx_seq_one_letter_code
_entity_poly.pdbx_strand_id
1 'polypeptide(L)'
;MKKRSIAFAVTLALAALSSTGAAAGAADFKDIPGTSPYLPYIEDLKSLGVADGIAEGLFAPEQTLTRAQFAKFVSVAFQLKDNGGPVPFSDIQDHWAAGYIRAAFQSGVVYGTTGTTFSPNQPVTREEAAAMVWRYAKKLGLTSGPLLTFSEKPASWATEGISGVIAHDWYGADVTQNSGLWSYRPQAAMTRQESAALVDLAMKDVPGSLSGPAAPATAAPATAEPAPAEPAPAAPANGVTAGLNSGSVPYGSMVVLSASKPGATIYYTTDGSDPRTSPTRKHYEQPIAVLSKLELKTSAVYHPASGKTEVSDVSSYRYETIGNATPPGPSDGLYDPLDSFKQMANRTNVYIAKDSPSYYNGDTNRMVRTSTAPGSVIYHTNYDITSLLTYSYYYTGVDVEQNRLYASADGKTYTEIPVGFYPVGNPSGNWQQYATEASSLPPNTRFLKIELTGASKSWSPQLSSVQLNRSTASVAIKSTRSAGSLQVELSSATPGARIYYRMDNAAKFQLYSEPLKLTAYNVMETYAVKEGKVPSPFRKYKLNGSSDFLVDRYGQMVSANFPEKVTSDQELKADVQADASYYGSLKPPTNLDRYGGLAGSAAKYGIKGTGFFAIQQVGSRKVMKTPDGNIFFNLGMNGITPDETYTMIKGREQEFESIPSYTGEYRPAYMGSDHSGFSFYMANKYKKTGTFPTDSSFYTEAVGRLKKWGFNSAGGYSPEKYGSANNFPYTRMLPLDMDWAKLDGISIFDIFAPDAEAKIDKAFAKALPQSKDDPMLIGYFIGNEYDYHKFYSVVPKLKASSAAIKGRLVKMLKDKYQNIDAFNSNWGTGFTSFNDLPEAELPVNTSQSWKDMDTFFRYYLDTFFGTVSRIYRKYDPNHLLLGDRWITTAFHNAKFRDVLAEVEGKYSDVISMNYYSYKIETDLLKDVYAKSGGKPILMSEFGYGTAEQGLAPLLPNAAVNQFQRGMRYRNYVEGVASLGYVVGADWYSYVDQASMGRYWQGIGEWAEHYNSGLLNDADRPYKDFLTGVMQSNYDIYKVLLGERPKFYYDFSQQK
;
A
#
# COMPACT_ATOMS: atom_id res chain seq x y z
N MET A 1 45.84 -36.22 2.98
CA MET A 1 46.67 -35.49 1.98
C MET A 1 46.70 -34.03 2.41
N LYS A 2 47.63 -33.63 3.27
CA LYS A 2 48.97 -33.05 3.00
C LYS A 2 48.95 -31.60 2.49
N LYS A 3 49.44 -30.72 3.39
CA LYS A 3 50.25 -29.48 3.22
C LYS A 3 49.52 -28.18 3.57
N ARG A 4 50.12 -27.21 4.27
CA ARG A 4 51.33 -27.10 5.12
C ARG A 4 51.28 -25.67 5.72
N SER A 5 51.65 -25.53 6.99
CA SER A 5 51.84 -24.28 7.73
C SER A 5 53.02 -23.45 7.21
N ILE A 6 53.07 -22.14 7.53
CA ILE A 6 54.13 -21.48 8.33
C ILE A 6 53.93 -19.94 8.32
N ALA A 7 53.99 -19.37 9.53
CA ALA A 7 53.96 -17.94 9.87
C ALA A 7 55.35 -17.28 9.75
N PHE A 8 55.45 -15.95 9.76
CA PHE A 8 56.57 -15.27 10.44
C PHE A 8 56.22 -13.84 10.87
N ALA A 9 56.72 -13.49 12.05
CA ALA A 9 56.38 -12.32 12.86
C ALA A 9 57.28 -11.10 12.61
N VAL A 10 56.76 -9.96 13.02
CA VAL A 10 57.31 -8.59 13.06
C VAL A 10 58.35 -8.43 14.17
N THR A 11 59.35 -7.55 13.98
CA THR A 11 59.91 -6.75 15.09
C THR A 11 60.38 -5.36 14.64
N LEU A 12 59.99 -4.36 15.45
CA LEU A 12 60.25 -2.92 15.42
C LEU A 12 61.69 -2.53 15.84
N ALA A 13 62.16 -1.34 15.43
CA ALA A 13 63.10 -0.53 16.23
C ALA A 13 62.98 0.99 15.92
N LEU A 14 62.81 1.78 16.99
CA LEU A 14 62.75 3.26 17.04
C LEU A 14 64.16 3.89 17.03
N ALA A 15 64.30 5.09 16.44
CA ALA A 15 65.22 6.12 16.94
C ALA A 15 64.77 7.53 16.49
N ALA A 16 64.84 8.48 17.43
CA ALA A 16 64.35 9.85 17.35
C ALA A 16 65.38 10.84 16.77
N LEU A 17 64.90 11.95 16.17
CA LEU A 17 65.57 13.26 16.21
C LEU A 17 64.58 14.40 15.89
N SER A 18 64.59 15.39 16.78
CA SER A 18 63.78 16.59 16.78
C SER A 18 64.22 17.63 15.74
N SER A 19 63.20 18.31 15.25
CA SER A 19 63.10 19.33 14.20
C SER A 19 63.83 20.65 14.46
N THR A 20 64.33 21.26 13.39
CA THR A 20 64.10 22.68 13.09
C THR A 20 63.94 22.93 11.58
N GLY A 21 62.76 23.44 11.21
CA GLY A 21 62.57 24.51 10.20
C GLY A 21 62.62 24.18 8.71
N ALA A 22 61.45 23.95 8.10
CA ALA A 22 60.88 24.81 7.05
C ALA A 22 59.58 24.17 6.52
N ALA A 23 58.45 24.84 6.75
CA ALA A 23 57.14 24.37 6.29
C ALA A 23 56.97 24.64 4.78
N ALA A 24 56.98 23.57 4.00
CA ALA A 24 56.32 23.43 2.71
C ALA A 24 55.50 22.14 2.79
N GLY A 25 54.17 22.23 2.76
CA GLY A 25 53.30 21.05 2.80
C GLY A 25 53.34 20.31 1.47
N ALA A 26 54.22 19.31 1.36
CA ALA A 26 54.26 18.33 0.28
C ALA A 26 53.31 17.15 0.59
N ALA A 27 52.76 16.54 -0.47
CA ALA A 27 51.80 15.44 -0.44
C ALA A 27 52.10 14.36 0.62
N ASP A 28 51.08 13.99 1.40
CA ASP A 28 51.18 13.03 2.51
C ASP A 28 51.44 11.56 2.07
N PHE A 29 51.37 11.24 0.77
CA PHE A 29 51.55 9.89 0.24
C PHE A 29 52.80 9.80 -0.65
N LYS A 30 53.77 8.97 -0.25
CA LYS A 30 55.09 8.82 -0.90
C LYS A 30 55.04 8.03 -2.21
N ASP A 31 53.97 7.28 -2.42
CA ASP A 31 53.74 6.41 -3.58
C ASP A 31 52.85 7.03 -4.66
N ILE A 32 52.50 8.31 -4.51
CA ILE A 32 51.80 9.09 -5.53
C ILE A 32 52.73 10.25 -5.97
N PRO A 33 53.23 10.24 -7.21
CA PRO A 33 54.00 11.37 -7.73
C PRO A 33 53.17 12.66 -7.67
N GLY A 34 53.80 13.80 -7.32
CA GLY A 34 53.16 15.12 -7.34
C GLY A 34 52.56 15.53 -8.68
N THR A 35 52.96 14.86 -9.76
CA THR A 35 52.45 15.02 -11.13
C THR A 35 51.30 14.08 -11.48
N SER A 36 50.84 13.24 -10.55
CA SER A 36 49.74 12.30 -10.81
C SER A 36 48.42 13.06 -11.02
N PRO A 37 47.66 12.77 -12.09
CA PRO A 37 46.36 13.39 -12.32
C PRO A 37 45.30 12.97 -11.28
N TYR A 38 45.57 11.92 -10.49
CA TYR A 38 44.67 11.45 -9.44
C TYR A 38 44.95 12.04 -8.07
N LEU A 39 46.09 12.72 -7.90
CA LEU A 39 46.51 13.25 -6.61
C LEU A 39 45.45 14.17 -5.96
N PRO A 40 44.81 15.12 -6.67
CA PRO A 40 43.80 15.99 -6.06
C PRO A 40 42.61 15.22 -5.48
N TYR A 41 42.07 14.25 -6.22
CA TYR A 41 40.93 13.43 -5.77
C TYR A 41 41.28 12.60 -4.53
N ILE A 42 42.51 12.09 -4.49
CA ILE A 42 43.00 11.28 -3.37
C ILE A 42 43.16 12.14 -2.11
N GLU A 43 43.69 13.35 -2.25
CA GLU A 43 43.84 14.30 -1.15
C GLU A 43 42.47 14.77 -0.62
N ASP A 44 41.52 15.07 -1.51
CA ASP A 44 40.15 15.47 -1.17
C ASP A 44 39.46 14.36 -0.36
N LEU A 45 39.42 13.12 -0.88
CA LEU A 45 38.77 12.01 -0.19
C LEU A 45 39.45 11.63 1.14
N LYS A 46 40.78 11.80 1.25
CA LYS A 46 41.49 11.61 2.52
C LYS A 46 41.07 12.66 3.54
N SER A 47 41.03 13.93 3.13
CA SER A 47 40.64 15.04 4.02
C SER A 47 39.20 14.88 4.55
N LEU A 48 38.32 14.27 3.75
CA LEU A 48 36.93 13.99 4.10
C LEU A 48 36.72 12.67 4.84
N GLY A 49 37.79 11.90 5.10
CA GLY A 49 37.72 10.60 5.76
C GLY A 49 37.04 9.50 4.93
N VAL A 50 36.88 9.71 3.62
CA VAL A 50 36.30 8.75 2.68
C VAL A 50 37.31 7.66 2.32
N ALA A 51 38.56 8.06 2.04
CA ALA A 51 39.64 7.16 1.65
C ALA A 51 40.88 7.30 2.55
N ASP A 52 41.20 6.25 3.30
CA ASP A 52 42.42 6.18 4.13
C ASP A 52 43.60 5.58 3.34
N GLY A 53 44.82 5.91 3.75
CA GLY A 53 46.03 5.19 3.30
C GLY A 53 46.03 3.72 3.73
N ILE A 54 46.75 2.88 3.01
CA ILE A 54 46.90 1.46 3.38
C ILE A 54 47.97 1.25 4.46
N ALA A 55 48.88 2.21 4.60
CA ALA A 55 49.91 2.30 5.64
C ALA A 55 50.38 3.76 5.76
N GLU A 56 51.18 4.05 6.78
CA GLU A 56 51.74 5.40 6.97
C GLU A 56 52.54 5.85 5.74
N GLY A 57 52.07 6.93 5.11
CA GLY A 57 52.67 7.49 3.89
C GLY A 57 52.44 6.68 2.61
N LEU A 58 51.54 5.69 2.58
CA LEU A 58 51.23 4.88 1.39
C LEU A 58 49.73 4.83 1.09
N PHE A 59 49.34 5.14 -0.14
CA PHE A 59 47.95 5.04 -0.62
C PHE A 59 47.67 3.78 -1.45
N ALA A 60 48.67 3.24 -2.14
CA ALA A 60 48.61 2.18 -3.15
C ALA A 60 47.64 2.48 -4.31
N PRO A 61 47.92 3.46 -5.18
CA PRO A 61 46.99 3.93 -6.21
C PRO A 61 46.50 2.85 -7.18
N GLU A 62 47.38 1.92 -7.58
CA GLU A 62 47.08 0.84 -8.53
C GLU A 62 46.47 -0.42 -7.88
N GLN A 63 46.35 -0.45 -6.55
CA GLN A 63 45.74 -1.60 -5.86
C GLN A 63 44.23 -1.63 -6.14
N THR A 64 43.69 -2.82 -6.41
CA THR A 64 42.25 -3.02 -6.64
C THR A 64 41.45 -2.95 -5.34
N LEU A 65 40.22 -2.45 -5.43
CA LEU A 65 39.29 -2.39 -4.30
C LEU A 65 38.38 -3.61 -4.27
N THR A 66 38.07 -4.09 -3.07
CA THR A 66 36.96 -5.03 -2.89
C THR A 66 35.62 -4.33 -2.91
N ARG A 67 34.54 -5.06 -3.20
CA ARG A 67 33.16 -4.57 -3.10
C ARG A 67 32.84 -3.97 -1.74
N ALA A 68 33.36 -4.53 -0.65
CA ALA A 68 33.19 -3.98 0.69
C ALA A 68 33.92 -2.65 0.90
N GLN A 69 35.14 -2.51 0.38
CA GLN A 69 35.90 -1.25 0.49
C GLN A 69 35.24 -0.14 -0.36
N PHE A 70 34.77 -0.47 -1.56
CA PHE A 70 34.03 0.48 -2.38
C PHE A 70 32.69 0.87 -1.74
N ALA A 71 31.98 -0.09 -1.15
CA ALA A 71 30.77 0.17 -0.36
C ALA A 71 31.05 1.13 0.82
N LYS A 72 32.18 0.99 1.53
CA LYS A 72 32.62 1.97 2.55
C LYS A 72 32.77 3.36 1.91
N PHE A 73 33.50 3.48 0.80
CA PHE A 73 33.77 4.77 0.16
C PHE A 73 32.46 5.48 -0.18
N VAL A 74 31.56 4.83 -0.91
CA VAL A 74 30.27 5.45 -1.30
C VAL A 74 29.36 5.71 -0.09
N SER A 75 29.43 4.90 0.96
CA SER A 75 28.61 5.11 2.16
C SER A 75 29.04 6.34 2.93
N VAL A 76 30.35 6.55 3.08
CA VAL A 76 30.91 7.73 3.75
C VAL A 76 30.72 8.96 2.88
N ALA A 77 31.10 8.87 1.59
CA ALA A 77 30.98 9.93 0.60
C ALA A 77 29.56 10.51 0.51
N PHE A 78 28.56 9.64 0.42
CA PHE A 78 27.15 10.03 0.28
C PHE A 78 26.40 10.12 1.61
N GLN A 79 27.10 10.04 2.73
CA GLN A 79 26.55 10.12 4.09
C GLN A 79 25.39 9.13 4.35
N LEU A 80 25.50 7.93 3.79
CA LEU A 80 24.49 6.87 3.92
C LEU A 80 24.44 6.34 5.35
N LYS A 81 23.22 6.14 5.87
CA LYS A 81 23.01 5.67 7.24
C LYS A 81 22.47 4.25 7.27
N ASP A 82 23.12 3.40 8.06
CA ASP A 82 22.55 2.11 8.44
C ASP A 82 21.41 2.35 9.43
N ASN A 83 20.20 1.96 9.07
CA ASN A 83 19.03 2.08 9.94
C ASN A 83 18.77 0.83 10.78
N GLY A 84 19.68 -0.17 10.75
CA GLY A 84 19.54 -1.43 11.46
C GLY A 84 18.51 -2.39 10.84
N GLY A 85 17.94 -2.05 9.68
CA GLY A 85 16.99 -2.89 8.96
C GLY A 85 17.63 -4.17 8.40
N PRO A 86 16.84 -5.23 8.20
CA PRO A 86 17.35 -6.49 7.69
C PRO A 86 17.87 -6.33 6.26
N VAL A 87 18.93 -7.06 5.93
CA VAL A 87 19.44 -7.20 4.56
C VAL A 87 19.56 -8.68 4.23
N PRO A 88 19.41 -9.09 2.96
CA PRO A 88 19.33 -10.50 2.60
C PRO A 88 20.69 -11.22 2.55
N PHE A 89 21.80 -10.50 2.79
CA PHE A 89 23.15 -11.01 2.61
C PHE A 89 23.63 -11.80 3.82
N SER A 90 23.76 -13.12 3.67
CA SER A 90 24.25 -14.00 4.74
C SER A 90 25.75 -13.88 4.97
N ASP A 91 26.51 -13.44 3.96
CA ASP A 91 27.98 -13.41 3.95
C ASP A 91 28.59 -12.13 4.53
N ILE A 92 27.79 -11.27 5.17
CA ILE A 92 28.26 -10.03 5.79
C ILE A 92 28.12 -9.99 7.32
N GLN A 93 27.54 -11.00 7.96
CA GLN A 93 27.13 -10.95 9.37
C GLN A 93 28.28 -10.58 10.33
N ASP A 94 29.47 -11.15 10.11
CA ASP A 94 30.69 -10.87 10.90
C ASP A 94 31.73 -10.03 10.12
N HIS A 95 31.31 -9.36 9.04
CA HIS A 95 32.22 -8.61 8.19
C HIS A 95 32.43 -7.17 8.70
N TRP A 96 33.66 -6.66 8.71
CA TRP A 96 33.99 -5.31 9.19
C TRP A 96 33.18 -4.20 8.49
N ALA A 97 32.80 -4.45 7.23
CA ALA A 97 32.02 -3.52 6.41
C ALA A 97 30.50 -3.71 6.50
N ALA A 98 29.99 -4.57 7.39
CA ALA A 98 28.57 -4.91 7.46
C ALA A 98 27.66 -3.68 7.54
N GLY A 99 28.00 -2.70 8.38
CA GLY A 99 27.23 -1.46 8.52
C GLY A 99 27.20 -0.63 7.23
N TYR A 100 28.34 -0.50 6.54
CA TYR A 100 28.41 0.23 5.27
C TYR A 100 27.64 -0.50 4.15
N ILE A 101 27.78 -1.82 4.06
CA ILE A 101 27.04 -2.62 3.08
C ILE A 101 25.53 -2.52 3.33
N ARG A 102 25.10 -2.56 4.59
CA ARG A 102 23.69 -2.34 4.95
C ARG A 102 23.22 -0.94 4.57
N ALA A 103 23.95 0.10 4.94
CA ALA A 103 23.63 1.49 4.60
C ALA A 103 23.50 1.68 3.08
N ALA A 104 24.46 1.15 2.32
CA ALA A 104 24.48 1.20 0.87
C ALA A 104 23.32 0.41 0.25
N PHE A 105 22.99 -0.78 0.76
CA PHE A 105 21.87 -1.58 0.25
C PHE A 105 20.52 -0.93 0.54
N GLN A 106 20.31 -0.48 1.77
CA GLN A 106 19.09 0.22 2.21
C GLN A 106 18.89 1.54 1.44
N SER A 107 19.98 2.19 1.06
CA SER A 107 19.96 3.39 0.23
C SER A 107 19.80 3.11 -1.26
N GLY A 108 19.79 1.84 -1.66
CA GLY A 108 19.67 1.39 -3.05
C GLY A 108 20.94 1.62 -3.87
N VAL A 109 22.10 1.79 -3.25
CA VAL A 109 23.40 1.99 -3.92
C VAL A 109 23.97 0.66 -4.40
N VAL A 110 23.86 -0.40 -3.58
CA VAL A 110 24.43 -1.72 -3.90
C VAL A 110 23.38 -2.81 -3.93
N TYR A 111 23.62 -3.82 -4.75
CA TYR A 111 22.92 -5.10 -4.73
C TYR A 111 23.91 -6.25 -4.52
N GLY A 112 23.39 -7.41 -4.13
CA GLY A 112 24.19 -8.62 -4.01
C GLY A 112 24.62 -9.16 -5.37
N THR A 113 25.65 -10.01 -5.37
CA THR A 113 25.98 -10.84 -6.54
C THR A 113 24.94 -11.95 -6.75
N THR A 114 24.19 -12.29 -5.71
CA THR A 114 22.95 -13.08 -5.77
C THR A 114 21.89 -12.43 -4.87
N GLY A 115 20.67 -12.98 -4.84
CA GLY A 115 19.62 -12.53 -3.92
C GLY A 115 19.99 -12.61 -2.44
N THR A 116 20.96 -13.46 -2.05
CA THR A 116 21.33 -13.71 -0.65
C THR A 116 22.83 -13.54 -0.35
N THR A 117 23.63 -13.05 -1.30
CA THR A 117 25.10 -12.96 -1.16
C THR A 117 25.61 -11.64 -1.73
N PHE A 118 26.44 -10.92 -0.95
CA PHE A 118 27.04 -9.65 -1.37
C PHE A 118 28.42 -9.80 -2.03
N SER A 119 29.17 -10.84 -1.66
CA SER A 119 30.57 -11.07 -2.04
C SER A 119 31.51 -9.94 -1.61
N PRO A 120 31.61 -9.60 -0.31
CA PRO A 120 32.33 -8.42 0.18
C PRO A 120 33.84 -8.41 -0.14
N ASN A 121 34.45 -9.58 -0.28
CA ASN A 121 35.89 -9.75 -0.53
C ASN A 121 36.26 -9.87 -2.02
N GLN A 122 35.28 -9.90 -2.92
CA GLN A 122 35.57 -9.91 -4.36
C GLN A 122 36.01 -8.52 -4.82
N PRO A 123 36.96 -8.41 -5.77
CA PRO A 123 37.26 -7.14 -6.43
C PRO A 123 35.98 -6.55 -7.05
N VAL A 124 35.77 -5.24 -6.88
CA VAL A 124 34.69 -4.55 -7.59
C VAL A 124 35.16 -4.22 -9.00
N THR A 125 34.35 -4.55 -10.01
CA THR A 125 34.62 -4.15 -11.40
C THR A 125 34.26 -2.70 -11.64
N ARG A 126 34.82 -2.10 -12.70
CA ARG A 126 34.54 -0.71 -13.06
C ARG A 126 33.07 -0.49 -13.40
N GLU A 127 32.46 -1.43 -14.10
CA GLU A 127 31.03 -1.39 -14.44
C GLU A 127 30.11 -1.54 -13.21
N GLU A 128 30.49 -2.34 -12.21
CA GLU A 128 29.78 -2.43 -10.95
C GLU A 128 29.89 -1.12 -10.15
N ALA A 129 31.09 -0.57 -10.02
CA ALA A 129 31.34 0.68 -9.29
C ALA A 129 30.58 1.86 -9.93
N ALA A 130 30.62 1.98 -11.26
CA ALA A 130 29.85 2.96 -12.01
C ALA A 130 28.35 2.79 -11.77
N ALA A 131 27.85 1.56 -11.87
CA ALA A 131 26.43 1.28 -11.62
C ALA A 131 26.03 1.57 -10.17
N MET A 132 26.89 1.34 -9.19
CA MET A 132 26.60 1.66 -7.78
C MET A 132 26.46 3.16 -7.55
N VAL A 133 27.45 3.94 -8.00
CA VAL A 133 27.43 5.41 -7.89
C VAL A 133 26.28 6.00 -8.69
N TRP A 134 26.11 5.55 -9.93
CA TRP A 134 25.05 6.03 -10.81
C TRP A 134 23.66 5.71 -10.28
N ARG A 135 23.44 4.51 -9.73
CA ARG A 135 22.13 4.13 -9.17
C ARG A 135 21.72 5.08 -8.05
N TYR A 136 22.66 5.52 -7.23
CA TYR A 136 22.40 6.51 -6.20
C TYR A 136 22.15 7.91 -6.78
N ALA A 137 23.00 8.36 -7.71
CA ALA A 137 22.83 9.64 -8.39
C ALA A 137 21.50 9.75 -9.15
N LYS A 138 21.14 8.71 -9.89
CA LYS A 138 19.88 8.59 -10.63
C LYS A 138 18.69 8.66 -9.67
N LYS A 139 18.78 8.01 -8.51
CA LYS A 139 17.77 8.11 -7.44
C LYS A 139 17.61 9.54 -6.92
N LEU A 140 18.67 10.35 -7.00
CA LEU A 140 18.68 11.76 -6.60
C LEU A 140 18.40 12.73 -7.78
N GLY A 141 17.99 12.21 -8.93
CA GLY A 141 17.47 13.00 -10.05
C GLY A 141 18.49 13.38 -11.11
N LEU A 142 19.72 12.83 -11.09
CA LEU A 142 20.70 13.06 -12.14
C LEU A 142 20.37 12.22 -13.38
N THR A 143 20.48 12.81 -14.57
CA THR A 143 20.14 12.16 -15.85
C THR A 143 21.39 11.67 -16.56
N SER A 144 21.34 10.46 -17.14
CA SER A 144 22.51 9.81 -17.78
C SER A 144 22.84 10.34 -19.17
N GLY A 145 21.99 11.20 -19.73
CA GLY A 145 22.06 11.56 -21.14
C GLY A 145 21.76 10.36 -22.06
N PRO A 146 22.07 10.47 -23.36
CA PRO A 146 21.93 9.36 -24.30
C PRO A 146 22.89 8.22 -23.95
N LEU A 147 22.47 6.96 -24.18
CA LEU A 147 23.35 5.81 -24.00
C LEU A 147 24.57 5.91 -24.91
N LEU A 148 25.75 5.76 -24.33
CA LEU A 148 27.02 5.87 -25.02
C LEU A 148 27.45 4.52 -25.63
N THR A 149 28.32 4.60 -26.63
CA THR A 149 28.95 3.43 -27.24
C THR A 149 30.38 3.27 -26.76
N PHE A 150 30.80 2.03 -26.52
CA PHE A 150 32.06 1.71 -25.86
C PHE A 150 32.95 0.82 -26.73
N SER A 151 34.27 0.98 -26.61
CA SER A 151 35.26 0.11 -27.28
C SER A 151 35.20 -1.33 -26.75
N GLU A 152 34.97 -1.48 -25.44
CA GLU A 152 34.68 -2.73 -24.76
C GLU A 152 33.22 -2.73 -24.31
N LYS A 153 32.45 -3.76 -24.70
CA LYS A 153 31.02 -3.81 -24.45
C LYS A 153 30.73 -4.03 -22.95
N PRO A 154 30.07 -3.07 -22.25
CA PRO A 154 29.63 -3.31 -20.88
C PRO A 154 28.52 -4.35 -20.81
N ALA A 155 28.29 -4.88 -19.62
CA ALA A 155 27.05 -5.60 -19.38
C ALA A 155 25.84 -4.68 -19.61
N SER A 156 24.72 -5.24 -20.12
CA SER A 156 23.52 -4.46 -20.44
C SER A 156 23.00 -3.68 -19.23
N TRP A 157 23.07 -4.27 -18.04
CA TRP A 157 22.65 -3.65 -16.78
C TRP A 157 23.56 -2.50 -16.32
N ALA A 158 24.80 -2.44 -16.80
CA ALA A 158 25.78 -1.41 -16.43
C ALA A 158 25.88 -0.27 -17.44
N THR A 159 25.33 -0.45 -18.64
CA THR A 159 25.49 0.48 -19.77
C THR A 159 24.97 1.88 -19.44
N GLU A 160 23.81 1.96 -18.80
CA GLU A 160 23.27 3.24 -18.33
C GLU A 160 24.15 3.86 -17.23
N GLY A 161 24.63 3.02 -16.29
CA GLY A 161 25.50 3.44 -15.20
C GLY A 161 26.77 4.12 -15.71
N ILE A 162 27.44 3.47 -16.65
CA ILE A 162 28.67 3.99 -17.25
C ILE A 162 28.38 5.24 -18.10
N SER A 163 27.27 5.24 -18.85
CA SER A 163 26.88 6.42 -19.63
C SER A 163 26.63 7.63 -18.72
N GLY A 164 25.99 7.42 -17.58
CA GLY A 164 25.72 8.47 -16.62
C GLY A 164 26.96 9.01 -15.92
N VAL A 165 27.88 8.15 -15.46
CA VAL A 165 29.14 8.66 -14.88
C VAL A 165 29.97 9.42 -15.92
N ILE A 166 29.91 9.05 -17.20
CA ILE A 166 30.60 9.79 -18.26
C ILE A 166 29.90 11.11 -18.58
N ALA A 167 28.56 11.13 -18.63
CA ALA A 167 27.80 12.34 -18.92
C ALA A 167 27.97 13.45 -17.88
N HIS A 168 28.38 13.09 -16.66
CA HIS A 168 28.69 14.03 -15.57
C HIS A 168 30.20 14.17 -15.32
N ASP A 169 31.05 13.66 -16.21
CA ASP A 169 32.50 13.73 -16.09
C ASP A 169 33.08 13.10 -14.80
N TRP A 170 32.42 12.08 -14.23
CA TRP A 170 32.87 11.36 -13.03
C TRP A 170 33.84 10.23 -13.34
N TYR A 171 34.95 10.55 -13.99
CA TYR A 171 35.98 9.60 -14.33
C TYR A 171 37.38 10.23 -14.31
N GLY A 172 38.40 9.37 -14.17
CA GLY A 172 39.79 9.79 -14.18
C GLY A 172 40.36 9.99 -15.58
N ALA A 173 41.61 10.43 -15.64
CA ALA A 173 42.34 10.64 -16.90
C ALA A 173 42.54 9.36 -17.73
N ASP A 174 42.17 8.19 -17.20
CA ASP A 174 42.24 6.89 -17.89
C ASP A 174 41.10 6.66 -18.90
N VAL A 175 39.96 7.35 -18.73
CA VAL A 175 38.82 7.23 -19.65
C VAL A 175 39.00 8.21 -20.81
N THR A 176 39.03 7.68 -22.02
CA THR A 176 39.25 8.44 -23.25
C THR A 176 38.20 8.10 -24.29
N GLN A 177 37.95 9.02 -25.23
CA GLN A 177 37.06 8.79 -26.36
C GLN A 177 37.87 8.78 -27.67
N ASN A 178 37.70 7.75 -28.49
CA ASN A 178 38.30 7.67 -29.82
C ASN A 178 37.22 7.34 -30.86
N SER A 179 37.08 8.17 -31.88
CA SER A 179 36.14 7.96 -33.00
C SER A 179 34.70 7.71 -32.53
N GLY A 180 34.26 8.40 -31.48
CA GLY A 180 32.92 8.26 -30.89
C GLY A 180 32.75 7.10 -29.90
N LEU A 181 33.75 6.21 -29.75
CA LEU A 181 33.74 5.10 -28.81
C LEU A 181 34.47 5.47 -27.52
N TRP A 182 33.83 5.25 -26.37
CA TRP A 182 34.41 5.45 -25.04
C TRP A 182 35.21 4.23 -24.58
N SER A 183 36.44 4.46 -24.15
CA SER A 183 37.32 3.46 -23.55
C SER A 183 37.18 3.49 -22.03
N TYR A 184 36.20 2.74 -21.50
CA TYR A 184 35.91 2.70 -20.05
C TYR A 184 36.48 1.49 -19.31
N ARG A 185 36.87 0.40 -20.01
CA ARG A 185 37.32 -0.88 -19.42
C ARG A 185 36.32 -1.50 -18.42
N PRO A 186 35.05 -1.72 -18.81
CA PRO A 186 33.96 -2.03 -17.88
C PRO A 186 34.21 -3.27 -17.00
N GLN A 187 34.80 -4.35 -17.54
CA GLN A 187 35.04 -5.58 -16.78
C GLN A 187 36.34 -5.60 -15.97
N ALA A 188 37.19 -4.57 -16.08
CA ALA A 188 38.42 -4.51 -15.29
C ALA A 188 38.10 -4.25 -13.81
N ALA A 189 38.93 -4.77 -12.90
CA ALA A 189 38.83 -4.44 -11.48
C ALA A 189 39.18 -2.96 -11.26
N MET A 190 38.35 -2.26 -10.49
CA MET A 190 38.52 -0.83 -10.20
C MET A 190 39.67 -0.62 -9.22
N THR A 191 40.62 0.25 -9.58
CA THR A 191 41.75 0.61 -8.70
C THR A 191 41.36 1.69 -7.69
N ARG A 192 42.20 1.89 -6.67
CA ARG A 192 41.98 2.90 -5.63
C ARG A 192 42.02 4.33 -6.19
N GLN A 193 42.91 4.63 -7.12
CA GLN A 193 42.98 5.95 -7.75
C GLN A 193 41.77 6.23 -8.66
N GLU A 194 41.32 5.22 -9.41
CA GLU A 194 40.15 5.34 -10.29
C GLU A 194 38.87 5.54 -9.48
N SER A 195 38.74 4.81 -8.36
CA SER A 195 37.64 5.02 -7.42
C SER A 195 37.68 6.38 -6.75
N ALA A 196 38.87 6.92 -6.48
CA ALA A 196 39.00 8.25 -5.90
C ALA A 196 38.44 9.31 -6.85
N ALA A 197 38.80 9.27 -8.13
CA ALA A 197 38.24 10.15 -9.14
C ALA A 197 36.71 10.01 -9.25
N LEU A 198 36.22 8.78 -9.41
CA LEU A 198 34.77 8.52 -9.55
C LEU A 198 33.98 9.05 -8.34
N VAL A 199 34.43 8.75 -7.12
CA VAL A 199 33.69 9.11 -5.90
C VAL A 199 33.81 10.61 -5.60
N ASP A 200 35.00 11.20 -5.72
CA ASP A 200 35.19 12.63 -5.45
C ASP A 200 34.40 13.51 -6.41
N LEU A 201 34.44 13.19 -7.71
CA LEU A 201 33.70 13.93 -8.73
C LEU A 201 32.18 13.73 -8.55
N ALA A 202 31.75 12.50 -8.26
CA ALA A 202 30.34 12.25 -7.97
C ALA A 202 29.86 13.03 -6.73
N MET A 203 30.67 13.16 -5.67
CA MET A 203 30.28 13.89 -4.46
C MET A 203 30.00 15.37 -4.72
N LYS A 204 30.62 15.96 -5.75
CA LYS A 204 30.43 17.38 -6.10
C LYS A 204 29.04 17.64 -6.69
N ASP A 205 28.47 16.64 -7.36
CA ASP A 205 27.19 16.76 -8.07
C ASP A 205 26.04 16.02 -7.37
N VAL A 206 26.34 14.98 -6.61
CA VAL A 206 25.36 14.16 -5.90
C VAL A 206 24.88 14.89 -4.63
N PRO A 207 23.60 15.28 -4.52
CA PRO A 207 23.09 16.03 -3.38
C PRO A 207 23.21 15.27 -2.05
N GLY A 208 23.62 15.97 -0.99
CA GLY A 208 23.75 15.38 0.36
C GLY A 208 25.07 14.65 0.60
N SER A 209 26.00 14.67 -0.35
CA SER A 209 27.36 14.17 -0.17
C SER A 209 28.19 15.03 0.79
N LEU A 210 29.30 14.50 1.29
CA LEU A 210 30.29 15.29 2.03
C LEU A 210 30.87 16.38 1.12
N SER A 211 31.04 17.60 1.65
CA SER A 211 31.56 18.76 0.90
C SER A 211 32.88 19.25 1.51
N GLY A 212 33.93 19.38 0.70
CA GLY A 212 35.18 20.07 1.05
C GLY A 212 35.13 21.60 0.78
N PRO A 213 36.15 22.38 1.19
CA PRO A 213 36.22 23.81 0.88
C PRO A 213 36.31 24.04 -0.63
N ALA A 214 35.41 24.87 -1.18
CA ALA A 214 35.35 25.14 -2.62
C ALA A 214 36.63 25.82 -3.15
N ALA A 215 37.23 25.27 -4.21
CA ALA A 215 38.31 25.93 -4.94
C ALA A 215 37.76 27.11 -5.79
N PRO A 216 38.50 28.22 -5.94
CA PRO A 216 37.97 29.44 -6.55
C PRO A 216 38.01 29.40 -8.09
N ALA A 217 36.87 29.63 -8.73
CA ALA A 217 36.77 29.88 -10.16
C ALA A 217 37.13 31.34 -10.50
N THR A 218 37.92 31.51 -11.56
CA THR A 218 38.50 32.73 -12.10
C THR A 218 37.46 33.77 -12.56
N ALA A 219 37.64 35.02 -12.16
CA ALA A 219 36.76 36.16 -12.45
C ALA A 219 37.26 37.06 -13.60
N ALA A 220 36.32 37.67 -14.33
CA ALA A 220 36.48 38.94 -15.07
C ALA A 220 35.08 39.61 -15.25
N PRO A 221 34.98 40.94 -15.41
CA PRO A 221 34.74 41.89 -14.32
C PRO A 221 33.36 42.57 -14.36
N ALA A 222 32.86 42.97 -13.18
CA ALA A 222 31.61 43.70 -13.00
C ALA A 222 31.82 45.22 -13.03
N THR A 223 30.92 45.94 -13.72
CA THR A 223 30.68 47.37 -13.52
C THR A 223 29.85 47.61 -12.25
N ALA A 224 30.20 48.67 -11.54
CA ALA A 224 29.79 48.96 -10.16
C ALA A 224 28.33 49.43 -10.00
N GLU A 225 27.70 48.98 -8.90
CA GLU A 225 26.60 49.65 -8.20
C GLU A 225 26.69 49.30 -6.68
N PRO A 226 25.94 49.97 -5.78
CA PRO A 226 26.44 50.77 -4.67
C PRO A 226 26.53 50.03 -3.32
N ALA A 227 27.04 50.73 -2.31
CA ALA A 227 27.47 50.23 -1.01
C ALA A 227 26.49 49.28 -0.28
N PRO A 228 27.00 48.22 0.38
CA PRO A 228 26.17 47.19 1.02
C PRO A 228 25.57 47.64 2.35
N ALA A 229 24.33 47.23 2.59
CA ALA A 229 23.71 47.19 3.91
C ALA A 229 24.42 46.16 4.80
N GLU A 230 24.47 46.45 6.10
CA GLU A 230 25.14 45.67 7.15
C GLU A 230 24.71 44.18 7.14
N PRO A 231 25.64 43.21 7.22
CA PRO A 231 25.31 41.80 7.12
C PRO A 231 24.56 41.30 8.38
N ALA A 232 23.43 40.63 8.15
CA ALA A 232 22.71 39.91 9.21
C ALA A 232 23.57 38.75 9.76
N PRO A 233 23.46 38.42 11.07
CA PRO A 233 24.26 37.37 11.69
C PRO A 233 23.98 36.00 11.07
N ALA A 234 25.04 35.25 10.75
CA ALA A 234 24.96 33.86 10.31
C ALA A 234 24.32 32.98 11.40
N ALA A 235 23.45 32.06 11.00
CA ALA A 235 22.81 31.12 11.92
C ALA A 235 23.87 30.21 12.60
N PRO A 236 23.76 29.92 13.90
CA PRO A 236 24.70 29.03 14.60
C PRO A 236 24.62 27.60 14.05
N ALA A 237 25.75 26.87 14.04
CA ALA A 237 25.91 25.54 13.45
C ALA A 237 24.92 24.46 13.98
N ASN A 238 24.30 24.69 15.14
CA ASN A 238 23.30 23.81 15.74
C ASN A 238 21.86 24.39 15.73
N GLY A 239 21.61 25.53 15.08
CA GLY A 239 20.36 26.30 15.12
C GLY A 239 19.26 25.87 14.14
N VAL A 240 18.23 26.71 14.04
CA VAL A 240 17.15 26.59 13.05
C VAL A 240 17.47 27.53 11.89
N THR A 241 17.48 27.01 10.67
CA THR A 241 17.76 27.77 9.45
C THR A 241 16.45 28.29 8.84
N ALA A 242 16.43 29.56 8.46
CA ALA A 242 15.37 30.13 7.64
C ALA A 242 15.71 30.03 6.15
N GLY A 243 14.75 29.62 5.33
CA GLY A 243 14.90 29.53 3.88
C GLY A 243 15.05 30.89 3.19
N LEU A 244 14.66 31.97 3.87
CA LEU A 244 14.87 33.35 3.43
C LEU A 244 15.95 34.02 4.29
N ASN A 245 16.87 34.71 3.63
CA ASN A 245 17.84 35.58 4.31
C ASN A 245 17.11 36.76 4.96
N SER A 246 17.56 37.18 6.13
CA SER A 246 17.11 38.43 6.75
C SER A 246 17.29 39.62 5.80
N GLY A 247 16.39 40.59 5.87
CA GLY A 247 16.39 41.81 5.07
C GLY A 247 15.03 42.10 4.43
N SER A 248 15.07 42.96 3.41
CA SER A 248 13.91 43.35 2.62
C SER A 248 13.45 42.22 1.69
N VAL A 249 12.19 41.79 1.81
CA VAL A 249 11.56 40.73 1.00
C VAL A 249 10.21 41.20 0.43
N PRO A 250 9.73 40.67 -0.72
CA PRO A 250 8.42 41.05 -1.23
C PRO A 250 7.28 40.81 -0.22
N TYR A 251 6.25 41.66 -0.22
CA TYR A 251 5.05 41.46 0.61
C TYR A 251 4.48 40.06 0.42
N GLY A 252 4.18 39.38 1.52
CA GLY A 252 3.62 38.01 1.56
C GLY A 252 4.66 36.90 1.38
N SER A 253 5.95 37.21 1.32
CA SER A 253 7.01 36.19 1.29
C SER A 253 6.92 35.25 2.49
N MET A 254 7.19 33.96 2.25
CA MET A 254 7.02 32.92 3.26
C MET A 254 8.36 32.43 3.79
N VAL A 255 8.57 32.59 5.09
CA VAL A 255 9.74 32.08 5.80
C VAL A 255 9.53 30.60 6.12
N VAL A 256 10.27 29.75 5.43
CA VAL A 256 10.33 28.31 5.72
C VAL A 256 11.42 28.09 6.77
N LEU A 257 11.11 27.39 7.86
CA LEU A 257 12.09 26.99 8.86
C LEU A 257 12.49 25.52 8.69
N SER A 258 13.76 25.23 8.95
CA SER A 258 14.32 23.88 8.92
C SER A 258 15.29 23.69 10.08
N ALA A 259 15.18 22.55 10.76
CA ALA A 259 16.09 22.19 11.84
C ALA A 259 17.29 21.45 11.28
N SER A 260 18.46 21.66 11.91
CA SER A 260 19.69 20.93 11.62
C SER A 260 19.55 19.41 11.86
N LYS A 261 18.69 19.00 12.80
CA LYS A 261 18.44 17.59 13.14
C LYS A 261 17.08 17.13 12.60
N PRO A 262 17.03 16.07 11.76
CA PRO A 262 15.77 15.44 11.35
C PRO A 262 14.95 14.99 12.57
N GLY A 263 13.64 15.26 12.54
CA GLY A 263 12.74 14.92 13.65
C GLY A 263 12.74 15.90 14.83
N ALA A 264 13.52 16.99 14.77
CA ALA A 264 13.45 18.03 15.79
C ALA A 264 12.20 18.91 15.62
N THR A 265 11.58 19.24 16.75
CA THR A 265 10.43 20.14 16.85
C THR A 265 10.89 21.59 16.86
N ILE A 266 10.48 22.39 15.87
CA ILE A 266 10.84 23.81 15.78
C ILE A 266 9.82 24.66 16.55
N TYR A 267 10.32 25.57 17.38
CA TYR A 267 9.57 26.60 18.08
C TYR A 267 10.03 27.99 17.64
N TYR A 268 9.12 28.95 17.61
CA TYR A 268 9.44 30.33 17.24
C TYR A 268 8.61 31.36 18.00
N THR A 269 9.11 32.60 18.04
CA THR A 269 8.42 33.78 18.55
C THR A 269 8.52 34.90 17.51
N THR A 270 7.51 35.76 17.45
CA THR A 270 7.44 36.90 16.50
C THR A 270 7.56 38.26 17.18
N ASP A 271 7.74 38.26 18.50
CA ASP A 271 7.84 39.44 19.37
C ASP A 271 9.28 39.66 19.90
N GLY A 272 10.25 38.89 19.38
CA GLY A 272 11.65 38.95 19.80
C GLY A 272 11.97 38.25 21.14
N SER A 273 10.99 37.63 21.81
CA SER A 273 11.23 36.86 23.05
C SER A 273 11.95 35.52 22.78
N ASP A 274 12.56 34.90 23.80
CA ASP A 274 13.30 33.64 23.64
C ASP A 274 12.33 32.44 23.44
N PRO A 275 12.35 31.74 22.29
CA PRO A 275 11.41 30.65 22.00
C PRO A 275 11.58 29.41 22.90
N ARG A 276 12.68 29.31 23.65
CA ARG A 276 12.92 28.18 24.57
C ARG A 276 12.07 28.27 25.83
N THR A 277 11.76 29.50 26.28
CA THR A 277 11.10 29.77 27.56
C THR A 277 9.85 30.63 27.44
N SER A 278 9.67 31.36 26.34
CA SER A 278 8.58 32.32 26.19
C SER A 278 7.21 31.65 26.19
N PRO A 279 6.22 32.20 26.92
CA PRO A 279 4.83 31.76 26.82
C PRO A 279 4.19 32.12 25.48
N THR A 280 4.78 33.02 24.69
CA THR A 280 4.31 33.40 23.36
C THR A 280 4.87 32.52 22.24
N ARG A 281 5.71 31.53 22.59
CA ARG A 281 6.30 30.60 21.61
C ARG A 281 5.21 29.80 20.89
N LYS A 282 5.42 29.59 19.60
CA LYS A 282 4.56 28.80 18.72
C LYS A 282 5.29 27.59 18.18
N HIS A 283 4.54 26.55 17.86
CA HIS A 283 5.05 25.38 17.16
C HIS A 283 5.07 25.67 15.66
N TYR A 284 6.18 25.39 15.00
CA TYR A 284 6.29 25.58 13.56
C TYR A 284 5.59 24.46 12.80
N GLU A 285 4.38 24.75 12.35
CA GLU A 285 3.52 23.80 11.61
C GLU A 285 3.43 24.12 10.12
N GLN A 286 3.71 25.37 9.75
CA GLN A 286 3.63 25.88 8.38
C GLN A 286 4.53 27.11 8.20
N PRO A 287 4.92 27.45 6.96
CA PRO A 287 5.74 28.63 6.70
C PRO A 287 5.07 29.94 7.18
N ILE A 288 5.90 30.91 7.58
CA ILE A 288 5.47 32.15 8.24
C ILE A 288 5.46 33.30 7.25
N ALA A 289 4.32 33.97 7.08
CA ALA A 289 4.18 35.09 6.15
C ALA A 289 4.84 36.38 6.67
N VAL A 290 5.58 37.07 5.81
CA VAL A 290 6.10 38.43 6.04
C VAL A 290 5.13 39.44 5.44
N LEU A 291 4.26 40.00 6.28
CA LEU A 291 3.26 41.01 5.87
C LEU A 291 3.62 42.44 6.29
N SER A 292 4.60 42.56 7.20
CA SER A 292 5.13 43.79 7.74
C SER A 292 6.51 43.49 8.33
N LYS A 293 7.09 44.45 9.07
CA LYS A 293 8.28 44.18 9.88
C LYS A 293 8.05 42.96 10.77
N LEU A 294 8.93 41.97 10.67
CA LEU A 294 8.87 40.71 11.40
C LEU A 294 10.22 40.44 12.05
N GLU A 295 10.22 40.29 13.37
CA GLU A 295 11.37 39.80 14.14
C GLU A 295 11.09 38.38 14.60
N LEU A 296 11.83 37.43 14.05
CA LEU A 296 11.63 36.01 14.26
C LEU A 296 12.79 35.45 15.08
N LYS A 297 12.50 34.87 16.25
CA LYS A 297 13.47 34.04 16.98
C LYS A 297 13.03 32.59 16.97
N THR A 298 13.96 31.68 16.74
CA THR A 298 13.67 30.26 16.51
C THR A 298 14.59 29.36 17.29
N SER A 299 14.08 28.23 17.80
CA SER A 299 14.85 27.15 18.41
C SER A 299 14.24 25.80 18.01
N ALA A 300 15.03 24.74 17.99
CA ALA A 300 14.56 23.38 17.80
C ALA A 300 14.78 22.54 19.07
N VAL A 301 13.87 21.62 19.34
CA VAL A 301 13.97 20.64 20.42
C VAL A 301 13.99 19.26 19.79
N TYR A 302 15.04 18.49 20.06
CA TYR A 302 15.20 17.13 19.58
C TYR A 302 15.12 16.17 20.77
N HIS A 303 14.24 15.17 20.66
CA HIS A 303 14.04 14.14 21.68
C HIS A 303 14.58 12.80 21.15
N PRO A 304 15.89 12.51 21.29
CA PRO A 304 16.45 11.23 20.84
C PRO A 304 15.91 10.07 21.69
N ALA A 305 15.91 8.88 21.09
CA ALA A 305 15.57 7.62 21.79
C ALA A 305 16.47 7.33 23.01
N SER A 306 17.65 7.97 23.08
CA SER A 306 18.55 7.92 24.24
C SER A 306 18.00 8.65 25.48
N GLY A 307 16.86 9.34 25.37
CA GLY A 307 16.14 9.96 26.49
C GLY A 307 16.63 11.35 26.91
N LYS A 308 17.77 11.83 26.40
CA LYS A 308 18.28 13.18 26.70
C LYS A 308 17.79 14.19 25.67
N THR A 309 16.84 15.05 26.07
CA THR A 309 16.36 16.14 25.22
C THR A 309 17.48 17.13 24.92
N GLU A 310 17.63 17.48 23.64
CA GLU A 310 18.58 18.47 23.16
C GLU A 310 17.82 19.68 22.63
N VAL A 311 18.28 20.88 22.97
CA VAL A 311 17.68 22.14 22.50
C VAL A 311 18.74 22.90 21.72
N SER A 312 18.38 23.41 20.54
CA SER A 312 19.28 24.20 19.70
C SER A 312 19.58 25.56 20.31
N ASP A 313 20.61 26.20 19.77
CA ASP A 313 20.81 27.64 19.91
C ASP A 313 19.62 28.41 19.31
N VAL A 314 19.38 29.61 19.84
CA VAL A 314 18.36 30.52 19.31
C VAL A 314 18.92 31.22 18.08
N SER A 315 18.27 31.05 16.95
CA SER A 315 18.55 31.79 15.72
C SER A 315 17.61 32.99 15.61
N SER A 316 18.09 34.11 15.06
CA SER A 316 17.31 35.35 14.95
C SER A 316 17.30 35.85 13.51
N TYR A 317 16.12 36.18 13.01
CA TYR A 317 15.89 36.68 11.67
C TYR A 317 15.04 37.95 11.70
N ARG A 318 15.34 38.88 10.79
CA ARG A 318 14.63 40.15 10.68
C ARG A 318 14.22 40.37 9.25
N TYR A 319 12.94 40.62 9.04
CA TYR A 319 12.37 40.85 7.72
C TYR A 319 11.57 42.15 7.69
N GLU A 320 11.58 42.78 6.54
CA GLU A 320 10.73 43.91 6.21
C GLU A 320 10.23 43.77 4.77
N THR A 321 9.10 44.39 4.47
CA THR A 321 8.49 44.28 3.14
C THR A 321 9.11 45.30 2.18
N ILE A 322 9.43 44.87 0.97
CA ILE A 322 9.80 45.79 -0.12
C ILE A 322 8.57 46.63 -0.46
N GLY A 323 8.70 47.95 -0.39
CA GLY A 323 7.62 48.90 -0.64
C GLY A 323 6.69 49.13 0.56
N ASN A 324 5.68 49.97 0.37
CA ASN A 324 4.78 50.45 1.43
C ASN A 324 3.48 49.62 1.57
N ALA A 325 3.49 48.35 1.13
CA ALA A 325 2.31 47.49 1.23
C ALA A 325 2.01 47.12 2.68
N THR A 326 0.78 47.36 3.14
CA THR A 326 0.32 47.02 4.49
C THR A 326 -0.63 45.83 4.47
N PRO A 327 -0.72 45.05 5.58
CA PRO A 327 -1.74 44.02 5.73
C PRO A 327 -3.16 44.61 5.74
N PRO A 328 -4.18 43.83 5.35
CA PRO A 328 -5.57 44.29 5.35
C PRO A 328 -5.95 44.80 6.74
N GLY A 329 -6.51 46.00 6.80
CA GLY A 329 -7.05 46.64 7.99
C GLY A 329 -8.55 46.32 8.21
N PRO A 330 -9.18 46.97 9.21
CA PRO A 330 -10.60 46.78 9.50
C PRO A 330 -11.55 47.17 8.37
N SER A 331 -11.13 48.05 7.45
CA SER A 331 -11.91 48.47 6.28
C SER A 331 -11.91 47.45 5.14
N ASP A 332 -10.96 46.51 5.15
CA ASP A 332 -10.72 45.58 4.03
C ASP A 332 -11.50 44.26 4.17
N GLY A 333 -12.35 44.17 5.19
CA GLY A 333 -13.19 43.02 5.50
C GLY A 333 -13.10 42.60 6.97
N LEU A 334 -13.74 41.47 7.29
CA LEU A 334 -13.85 40.97 8.66
C LEU A 334 -12.77 39.92 8.96
N TYR A 335 -12.15 40.03 10.13
CA TYR A 335 -11.31 39.00 10.73
C TYR A 335 -11.82 38.74 12.14
N ASP A 336 -12.27 37.51 12.38
CA ASP A 336 -12.74 37.07 13.68
C ASP A 336 -11.81 35.97 14.23
N PRO A 337 -10.96 36.30 15.22
CA PRO A 337 -10.15 35.33 15.94
C PRO A 337 -10.95 34.58 17.01
N LEU A 338 -12.27 34.79 17.08
CA LEU A 338 -13.19 34.10 17.98
C LEU A 338 -12.97 34.38 19.48
N ASP A 339 -12.36 35.52 19.83
CA ASP A 339 -12.17 35.95 21.21
C ASP A 339 -13.49 36.21 21.96
N SER A 340 -14.56 36.54 21.22
CA SER A 340 -15.91 36.74 21.72
C SER A 340 -16.96 36.58 20.62
N PHE A 341 -18.23 36.53 21.00
CA PHE A 341 -19.34 36.46 20.04
C PHE A 341 -19.79 37.82 19.46
N LYS A 342 -19.06 38.91 19.73
CA LYS A 342 -19.52 40.28 19.38
C LYS A 342 -19.61 40.53 17.88
N GLN A 343 -18.87 39.78 17.06
CA GLN A 343 -18.85 39.93 15.61
C GLN A 343 -19.95 39.11 14.90
N MET A 344 -20.77 38.38 15.65
CA MET A 344 -21.78 37.46 15.12
C MET A 344 -23.18 38.03 15.34
N ALA A 345 -24.02 37.93 14.31
CA ALA A 345 -25.41 38.33 14.38
C ALA A 345 -26.26 37.31 15.16
N ASN A 346 -25.94 36.02 15.05
CA ASN A 346 -26.64 34.96 15.76
C ASN A 346 -25.75 33.73 15.96
N ARG A 347 -26.09 32.87 16.94
CA ARG A 347 -25.42 31.60 17.20
C ARG A 347 -26.38 30.57 17.79
N THR A 348 -26.08 29.29 17.60
CA THR A 348 -26.87 28.18 18.18
C THR A 348 -25.97 27.00 18.49
N ASN A 349 -26.15 26.39 19.66
CA ASN A 349 -25.46 25.16 20.09
C ASN A 349 -23.92 25.24 20.00
N VAL A 350 -23.32 26.40 20.32
CA VAL A 350 -21.87 26.64 20.31
C VAL A 350 -21.38 27.44 21.52
N TYR A 351 -20.13 27.21 21.93
CA TYR A 351 -19.38 27.98 22.93
C TYR A 351 -17.93 28.23 22.46
N ILE A 352 -17.20 29.15 23.11
CA ILE A 352 -15.76 29.38 22.85
C ILE A 352 -14.95 28.61 23.89
N ALA A 353 -14.22 27.60 23.44
CA ALA A 353 -13.29 26.79 24.20
C ALA A 353 -11.92 27.50 24.33
N LYS A 354 -11.32 27.41 25.51
CA LYS A 354 -10.03 28.04 25.85
C LYS A 354 -8.99 27.08 26.44
N ASP A 355 -9.39 25.84 26.63
CA ASP A 355 -8.57 24.79 27.22
C ASP A 355 -7.44 24.35 26.28
N SER A 356 -6.35 23.83 26.84
CA SER A 356 -5.28 23.13 26.13
C SER A 356 -4.78 23.79 24.82
N PRO A 357 -4.48 25.10 24.79
CA PRO A 357 -4.06 25.81 23.57
C PRO A 357 -2.80 25.23 22.91
N SER A 358 -1.98 24.49 23.67
CA SER A 358 -0.80 23.80 23.14
C SER A 358 -1.12 22.74 22.08
N TYR A 359 -2.34 22.18 22.04
CA TYR A 359 -2.76 21.26 20.98
C TYR A 359 -3.16 21.96 19.68
N TYR A 360 -3.28 23.29 19.71
CA TYR A 360 -3.82 24.11 18.63
C TYR A 360 -2.85 25.26 18.29
N ASN A 361 -1.55 24.99 18.37
CA ASN A 361 -0.49 25.96 18.09
C ASN A 361 -0.62 27.29 18.86
N GLY A 362 -1.05 27.20 20.13
CA GLY A 362 -1.26 28.36 20.98
C GLY A 362 -2.57 29.12 20.71
N ASP A 363 -3.44 28.64 19.83
CA ASP A 363 -4.78 29.17 19.68
C ASP A 363 -5.54 29.03 21.00
N THR A 364 -5.97 30.15 21.58
CA THR A 364 -6.63 30.20 22.89
C THR A 364 -8.14 30.34 22.81
N ASN A 365 -8.71 30.54 21.61
CA ASN A 365 -10.14 30.80 21.45
C ASN A 365 -10.67 30.06 20.23
N ARG A 366 -11.38 28.95 20.47
CA ARG A 366 -11.91 28.10 19.40
C ARG A 366 -13.38 27.88 19.61
N MET A 367 -14.18 27.97 18.56
CA MET A 367 -15.60 27.71 18.63
C MET A 367 -15.91 26.22 18.50
N VAL A 368 -16.71 25.72 19.43
CA VAL A 368 -17.00 24.30 19.63
C VAL A 368 -18.49 24.10 19.86
N ARG A 369 -19.02 22.93 19.47
CA ARG A 369 -20.45 22.60 19.66
C ARG A 369 -20.72 22.22 21.12
N THR A 370 -21.87 22.64 21.64
CA THR A 370 -22.29 22.27 23.01
C THR A 370 -22.84 20.84 23.10
N SER A 371 -23.19 20.21 21.97
CA SER A 371 -23.66 18.82 21.88
C SER A 371 -23.25 18.20 20.54
N THR A 372 -23.57 16.92 20.31
CA THR A 372 -23.34 16.25 19.02
C THR A 372 -24.30 16.69 17.91
N ALA A 373 -25.37 17.45 18.24
CA ALA A 373 -26.19 18.11 17.24
C ALA A 373 -25.38 19.18 16.49
N PRO A 374 -25.78 19.57 15.26
CA PRO A 374 -25.12 20.67 14.55
C PRO A 374 -25.13 21.97 15.35
N GLY A 375 -24.01 22.70 15.33
CA GLY A 375 -23.88 24.05 15.88
C GLY A 375 -23.79 25.06 14.75
N SER A 376 -24.18 26.33 14.96
CA SER A 376 -24.03 27.34 13.91
C SER A 376 -23.75 28.74 14.43
N VAL A 377 -23.13 29.54 13.57
CA VAL A 377 -22.96 30.98 13.72
C VAL A 377 -23.32 31.70 12.43
N ILE A 378 -23.85 32.92 12.60
CA ILE A 378 -24.23 33.79 11.49
C ILE A 378 -23.46 35.09 11.61
N TYR A 379 -22.74 35.44 10.56
CA TYR A 379 -22.14 36.75 10.35
C TYR A 379 -23.06 37.62 9.49
N HIS A 380 -23.07 38.92 9.75
CA HIS A 380 -23.80 39.93 8.98
C HIS A 380 -22.87 41.11 8.71
N THR A 381 -22.78 41.52 7.44
CA THR A 381 -21.92 42.64 7.00
C THR A 381 -22.73 43.70 6.29
N ASN A 382 -22.29 44.95 6.40
CA ASN A 382 -22.82 46.08 5.63
C ASN A 382 -22.20 46.21 4.22
N TYR A 383 -21.37 45.24 3.82
CA TYR A 383 -20.76 45.09 2.50
C TYR A 383 -20.99 43.67 1.96
N ASP A 384 -20.86 43.47 0.65
CA ASP A 384 -21.00 42.13 0.03
C ASP A 384 -19.85 41.21 0.44
N ILE A 385 -20.18 40.00 0.88
CA ILE A 385 -19.23 38.93 1.14
C ILE A 385 -18.93 38.26 -0.21
N THR A 386 -17.70 38.44 -0.68
CA THR A 386 -17.22 37.97 -1.99
C THR A 386 -16.19 36.84 -1.86
N SER A 387 -15.50 36.77 -0.72
CA SER A 387 -14.64 35.64 -0.37
C SER A 387 -14.69 35.32 1.12
N LEU A 388 -14.33 34.08 1.43
CA LEU A 388 -14.29 33.53 2.77
C LEU A 388 -13.09 32.59 2.92
N LEU A 389 -12.46 32.65 4.09
CA LEU A 389 -11.53 31.63 4.58
C LEU A 389 -11.82 31.36 6.06
N THR A 390 -11.96 30.10 6.42
CA THR A 390 -12.02 29.66 7.82
C THR A 390 -10.97 28.60 8.09
N TYR A 391 -10.49 28.55 9.32
CA TYR A 391 -9.65 27.47 9.80
C TYR A 391 -10.38 26.69 10.89
N SER A 392 -10.30 25.37 10.86
CA SER A 392 -10.88 24.49 11.88
C SER A 392 -9.93 23.34 12.21
N TYR A 393 -9.83 23.00 13.49
CA TYR A 393 -9.10 21.82 13.95
C TYR A 393 -10.03 20.61 14.02
N TYR A 394 -9.59 19.51 13.42
CA TYR A 394 -10.25 18.21 13.47
C TYR A 394 -9.36 17.22 14.20
N TYR A 395 -9.97 16.36 15.00
CA TYR A 395 -9.25 15.31 15.71
C TYR A 395 -9.02 14.13 14.77
N THR A 396 -7.80 13.63 14.71
CA THR A 396 -7.40 12.61 13.72
C THR A 396 -8.01 11.23 14.00
N GLY A 397 -8.49 10.99 15.22
CA GLY A 397 -9.18 9.74 15.59
C GLY A 397 -10.69 9.73 15.37
N VAL A 398 -11.25 10.73 14.67
CA VAL A 398 -12.66 10.74 14.26
C VAL A 398 -12.79 11.08 12.78
N ASP A 399 -13.88 10.63 12.17
CA ASP A 399 -14.18 10.95 10.79
C ASP A 399 -14.35 12.47 10.58
N VAL A 400 -13.66 13.00 9.57
CA VAL A 400 -13.73 14.43 9.22
C VAL A 400 -15.05 14.71 8.49
N GLU A 401 -16.02 15.28 9.19
CA GLU A 401 -17.25 15.82 8.57
C GLU A 401 -17.08 17.32 8.31
N GLN A 402 -16.97 17.70 7.04
CA GLN A 402 -16.77 19.09 6.64
C GLN A 402 -17.92 19.98 7.11
N ASN A 403 -17.59 21.13 7.73
CA ASN A 403 -18.54 22.18 8.05
C ASN A 403 -19.33 22.61 6.80
N ARG A 404 -20.63 22.86 6.96
CA ARG A 404 -21.49 23.38 5.89
C ARG A 404 -21.57 24.88 5.94
N LEU A 405 -21.58 25.51 4.77
CA LEU A 405 -21.57 26.96 4.66
C LEU A 405 -22.72 27.41 3.80
N TYR A 406 -23.41 28.44 4.27
CA TYR A 406 -24.59 28.95 3.60
C TYR A 406 -24.50 30.46 3.44
N ALA A 407 -24.85 30.95 2.26
CA ALA A 407 -24.92 32.37 1.93
C ALA A 407 -26.37 32.84 1.90
N SER A 408 -26.60 34.10 2.27
CA SER A 408 -27.90 34.75 2.17
C SER A 408 -27.75 36.25 1.92
N ALA A 409 -28.68 36.81 1.12
CA ALA A 409 -28.78 38.25 0.90
C ALA A 409 -29.65 38.95 1.96
N ASP A 410 -30.64 38.25 2.52
CA ASP A 410 -31.70 38.81 3.38
C ASP A 410 -31.69 38.31 4.83
N GLY A 411 -30.84 37.33 5.15
CA GLY A 411 -30.75 36.69 6.46
C GLY A 411 -31.92 35.76 6.79
N LYS A 412 -32.79 35.47 5.81
CA LYS A 412 -33.95 34.57 5.95
C LYS A 412 -33.79 33.32 5.11
N THR A 413 -33.38 33.49 3.85
CA THR A 413 -33.21 32.38 2.91
C THR A 413 -31.74 32.06 2.75
N TYR A 414 -31.32 30.89 3.22
CA TYR A 414 -29.94 30.43 3.16
C TYR A 414 -29.77 29.37 2.08
N THR A 415 -28.78 29.55 1.21
CA THR A 415 -28.39 28.56 0.18
C THR A 415 -27.01 28.04 0.52
N GLU A 416 -26.84 26.72 0.52
CA GLU A 416 -25.53 26.09 0.73
C GLU A 416 -24.59 26.46 -0.41
N ILE A 417 -23.35 26.82 -0.09
CA ILE A 417 -22.34 27.22 -1.07
C ILE A 417 -21.23 26.15 -1.18
N PRO A 418 -20.74 25.86 -2.40
CA PRO A 418 -19.60 24.99 -2.57
C PRO A 418 -18.33 25.66 -2.03
N VAL A 419 -17.50 24.89 -1.34
CA VAL A 419 -16.27 25.39 -0.71
C VAL A 419 -15.12 24.43 -0.97
N GLY A 420 -13.91 24.98 -1.08
CA GLY A 420 -12.68 24.19 -1.01
C GLY A 420 -12.41 23.78 0.44
N PHE A 421 -12.03 22.52 0.65
CA PHE A 421 -11.70 21.97 1.97
C PHE A 421 -10.43 21.12 1.90
N TYR A 422 -9.41 21.47 2.66
CA TYR A 422 -8.11 20.78 2.61
C TYR A 422 -7.30 21.00 3.89
N PRO A 423 -6.43 20.05 4.26
CA PRO A 423 -5.56 20.16 5.42
C PRO A 423 -4.51 21.24 5.18
N VAL A 424 -4.14 21.92 6.25
CA VAL A 424 -3.11 22.97 6.25
C VAL A 424 -2.11 22.71 7.38
N GLY A 425 -0.83 22.89 7.07
CA GLY A 425 0.25 22.61 8.01
C GLY A 425 0.36 21.15 8.44
N ASN A 426 1.32 20.88 9.31
CA ASN A 426 1.52 19.56 9.92
C ASN A 426 0.53 19.33 11.08
N PRO A 427 0.13 18.08 11.36
CA PRO A 427 -0.64 17.75 12.55
C PRO A 427 0.09 18.15 13.85
N SER A 428 -0.68 18.59 14.84
CA SER A 428 -0.22 18.89 16.20
C SER A 428 -0.78 17.83 17.16
N GLY A 429 0.03 16.82 17.48
CA GLY A 429 -0.44 15.65 18.20
C GLY A 429 -1.56 14.92 17.42
N ASN A 430 -2.74 14.79 18.03
CA ASN A 430 -3.91 14.15 17.42
C ASN A 430 -4.86 15.14 16.72
N TRP A 431 -4.37 16.32 16.35
CA TRP A 431 -5.16 17.37 15.72
C TRP A 431 -4.57 17.79 14.39
N GLN A 432 -5.42 17.90 13.36
CA GLN A 432 -5.07 18.44 12.06
C GLN A 432 -5.92 19.69 11.79
N GLN A 433 -5.27 20.79 11.41
CA GLN A 433 -5.99 21.98 10.96
C GLN A 433 -6.40 21.82 9.49
N TYR A 434 -7.60 22.31 9.16
CA TYR A 434 -8.13 22.37 7.81
C TYR A 434 -8.54 23.81 7.48
N ALA A 435 -8.29 24.21 6.25
CA ALA A 435 -8.87 25.43 5.67
C ALA A 435 -10.16 25.09 4.94
N THR A 436 -11.18 25.93 5.12
CA THR A 436 -12.39 25.94 4.30
C THR A 436 -12.50 27.29 3.61
N GLU A 437 -12.51 27.31 2.28
CA GLU A 437 -12.44 28.54 1.49
C GLU A 437 -13.54 28.63 0.42
N ALA A 438 -14.02 29.84 0.17
CA ALA A 438 -14.84 30.16 -1.00
C ALA A 438 -14.29 31.44 -1.61
N SER A 439 -13.94 31.40 -2.89
CA SER A 439 -13.40 32.56 -3.62
C SER A 439 -14.42 33.24 -4.53
N SER A 440 -15.66 32.73 -4.55
CA SER A 440 -16.81 33.30 -5.21
C SER A 440 -18.06 32.89 -4.43
N LEU A 441 -18.93 33.85 -4.12
CA LEU A 441 -20.20 33.63 -3.45
C LEU A 441 -21.35 34.16 -4.33
N PRO A 442 -22.59 33.73 -4.10
CA PRO A 442 -23.75 34.30 -4.77
C PRO A 442 -23.78 35.84 -4.67
N PRO A 443 -24.23 36.55 -5.72
CA PRO A 443 -24.33 38.01 -5.69
C PRO A 443 -25.14 38.52 -4.50
N ASN A 444 -24.78 39.70 -3.99
CA ASN A 444 -25.47 40.37 -2.87
C ASN A 444 -25.43 39.59 -1.53
N THR A 445 -24.50 38.65 -1.34
CA THR A 445 -24.38 37.93 -0.07
C THR A 445 -24.00 38.88 1.06
N ARG A 446 -24.88 39.04 2.06
CA ARG A 446 -24.66 39.89 3.26
C ARG A 446 -24.64 39.11 4.56
N PHE A 447 -25.08 37.86 4.51
CA PHE A 447 -25.11 36.94 5.64
C PHE A 447 -24.37 35.66 5.28
N LEU A 448 -23.51 35.22 6.18
CA LEU A 448 -22.83 33.94 6.10
C LEU A 448 -23.19 33.11 7.32
N LYS A 449 -23.77 31.93 7.11
CA LYS A 449 -23.97 30.92 8.15
C LYS A 449 -22.88 29.86 8.02
N ILE A 450 -22.17 29.61 9.11
CA ILE A 450 -21.24 28.47 9.25
C ILE A 450 -21.90 27.46 10.18
N GLU A 451 -22.10 26.24 9.70
CA GLU A 451 -22.68 25.14 10.44
C GLU A 451 -21.61 24.08 10.72
N LEU A 452 -21.33 23.87 12.00
CA LEU A 452 -20.39 22.87 12.49
C LEU A 452 -21.12 21.52 12.57
N THR A 453 -20.60 20.51 11.89
CA THR A 453 -21.17 19.16 11.78
C THR A 453 -20.19 18.10 12.31
N GLY A 454 -20.68 16.91 12.67
CA GLY A 454 -19.87 15.83 13.23
C GLY A 454 -20.67 14.91 14.15
N ALA A 455 -20.92 13.67 13.76
CA ALA A 455 -21.80 12.77 14.51
C ALA A 455 -21.15 12.18 15.79
N SER A 456 -19.82 12.08 15.83
CA SER A 456 -19.11 11.26 16.83
C SER A 456 -18.80 11.99 18.14
N LYS A 457 -18.32 13.25 18.09
CA LYS A 457 -17.85 14.02 19.26
C LYS A 457 -18.23 15.49 19.13
N SER A 458 -18.90 16.06 20.13
CA SER A 458 -19.30 17.48 20.12
C SER A 458 -18.11 18.44 20.07
N TRP A 459 -16.97 18.03 20.63
CA TRP A 459 -15.75 18.84 20.71
C TRP A 459 -14.89 18.83 19.43
N SER A 460 -15.31 18.15 18.37
CA SER A 460 -14.68 18.17 17.05
C SER A 460 -15.75 18.35 15.96
N PRO A 461 -15.60 19.25 14.98
CA PRO A 461 -14.49 20.18 14.78
C PRO A 461 -14.47 21.35 15.79
N GLN A 462 -13.31 22.02 15.86
CA GLN A 462 -13.15 23.29 16.57
C GLN A 462 -12.78 24.39 15.57
N LEU A 463 -13.71 25.30 15.29
CA LEU A 463 -13.49 26.45 14.40
C LEU A 463 -12.53 27.42 15.10
N SER A 464 -11.47 27.82 14.41
CA SER A 464 -10.34 28.61 14.95
C SER A 464 -10.41 30.08 14.53
N SER A 465 -10.72 30.37 13.27
CA SER A 465 -10.88 31.75 12.80
C SER A 465 -11.76 31.86 11.57
N VAL A 466 -12.32 33.05 11.36
CA VAL A 466 -13.17 33.39 10.20
C VAL A 466 -12.66 34.67 9.55
N GLN A 467 -12.50 34.66 8.23
CA GLN A 467 -12.07 35.81 7.44
C GLN A 467 -13.02 36.04 6.27
N LEU A 468 -13.53 37.27 6.11
CA LEU A 468 -14.41 37.67 5.00
C LEU A 468 -13.71 38.74 4.17
N ASN A 469 -13.62 38.54 2.85
CA ASN A 469 -13.01 39.46 1.88
C ASN A 469 -11.49 39.74 2.04
N ARG A 470 -10.83 39.14 3.03
CA ARG A 470 -9.42 39.46 3.39
C ARG A 470 -8.37 38.54 2.81
N SER A 471 -8.72 37.32 2.45
CA SER A 471 -7.76 36.30 1.99
C SER A 471 -7.53 36.35 0.47
N THR A 472 -6.33 35.96 0.06
CA THR A 472 -6.02 35.57 -1.31
C THR A 472 -6.51 34.14 -1.52
N ALA A 473 -7.17 33.88 -2.65
CA ALA A 473 -7.65 32.56 -3.03
C ALA A 473 -6.49 31.57 -3.20
N SER A 474 -6.64 30.34 -2.71
CA SER A 474 -5.60 29.32 -2.84
C SER A 474 -5.31 28.96 -4.29
N VAL A 475 -4.11 28.43 -4.50
CA VAL A 475 -3.63 28.02 -5.82
C VAL A 475 -4.35 26.75 -6.25
N ALA A 476 -5.04 26.82 -7.39
CA ALA A 476 -5.57 25.69 -8.11
C ALA A 476 -4.54 25.16 -9.11
N ILE A 477 -4.57 23.85 -9.35
CA ILE A 477 -3.70 23.15 -10.28
C ILE A 477 -4.51 22.54 -11.42
N LYS A 478 -4.01 22.68 -12.64
CA LYS A 478 -4.47 21.93 -13.81
C LYS A 478 -3.25 21.21 -14.39
N SER A 479 -3.38 19.91 -14.64
CA SER A 479 -2.29 19.13 -15.21
C SER A 479 -2.71 18.44 -16.50
N THR A 480 -1.79 18.38 -17.47
CA THR A 480 -1.98 17.72 -18.75
C THR A 480 -0.78 16.81 -19.00
N ARG A 481 -1.03 15.50 -19.13
CA ARG A 481 0.03 14.53 -19.43
C ARG A 481 0.43 14.59 -20.90
N SER A 482 1.73 14.51 -21.16
CA SER A 482 2.34 14.34 -22.48
C SER A 482 3.37 13.19 -22.41
N ALA A 483 3.88 12.73 -23.55
CA ALA A 483 4.87 11.64 -23.57
C ALA A 483 6.08 11.98 -22.68
N GLY A 484 6.25 11.24 -21.57
CA GLY A 484 7.34 11.40 -20.61
C GLY A 484 7.30 12.66 -19.74
N SER A 485 6.17 13.39 -19.68
CA SER A 485 6.08 14.55 -18.78
C SER A 485 4.65 14.90 -18.38
N LEU A 486 4.53 15.66 -17.30
CA LEU A 486 3.30 16.29 -16.84
C LEU A 486 3.44 17.80 -16.94
N GLN A 487 2.68 18.44 -17.82
CA GLN A 487 2.55 19.89 -17.83
C GLN A 487 1.60 20.30 -16.69
N VAL A 488 2.00 21.32 -15.93
CA VAL A 488 1.27 21.81 -14.76
C VAL A 488 1.08 23.31 -14.86
N GLU A 489 -0.18 23.73 -14.87
CA GLU A 489 -0.61 25.12 -14.82
C GLU A 489 -1.12 25.45 -13.41
N LEU A 490 -0.61 26.55 -12.84
CA LEU A 490 -1.06 27.07 -11.55
C LEU A 490 -1.91 28.33 -11.75
N SER A 491 -2.99 28.46 -10.99
CA SER A 491 -3.90 29.62 -11.06
C SER A 491 -4.44 29.99 -9.68
N SER A 492 -4.89 31.23 -9.51
CA SER A 492 -5.61 31.69 -8.32
C SER A 492 -6.85 32.46 -8.77
N ALA A 493 -7.96 32.27 -8.07
CA ALA A 493 -9.19 33.01 -8.34
C ALA A 493 -9.09 34.50 -7.97
N THR A 494 -8.05 34.92 -7.24
CA THR A 494 -7.82 36.34 -6.92
C THR A 494 -7.10 37.04 -8.08
N PRO A 495 -7.73 38.02 -8.75
CA PRO A 495 -7.13 38.68 -9.92
C PRO A 495 -5.81 39.39 -9.61
N GLY A 496 -4.78 39.10 -10.41
CA GLY A 496 -3.45 39.67 -10.26
C GLY A 496 -2.73 39.26 -8.96
N ALA A 497 -3.07 38.10 -8.39
CA ALA A 497 -2.27 37.49 -7.33
C ALA A 497 -0.97 36.90 -7.92
N ARG A 498 0.14 37.08 -7.21
CA ARG A 498 1.41 36.40 -7.49
C ARG A 498 1.34 34.98 -6.93
N ILE A 499 1.69 33.98 -7.74
CA ILE A 499 1.67 32.57 -7.34
C ILE A 499 3.10 32.13 -7.08
N TYR A 500 3.29 31.40 -6.00
CA TYR A 500 4.58 30.87 -5.60
C TYR A 500 4.51 29.37 -5.41
N TYR A 501 5.56 28.65 -5.80
CA TYR A 501 5.65 27.20 -5.64
C TYR A 501 7.04 26.75 -5.18
N ARG A 502 7.13 25.54 -4.64
CA ARG A 502 8.38 24.84 -4.40
C ARG A 502 8.20 23.35 -4.61
N MET A 503 9.26 22.66 -4.99
CA MET A 503 9.28 21.20 -5.17
C MET A 503 10.05 20.54 -4.04
N ASP A 504 9.60 19.36 -3.63
CA ASP A 504 10.35 18.40 -2.82
C ASP A 504 10.95 19.00 -1.55
N ASN A 505 10.14 19.84 -0.89
CA ASN A 505 10.47 20.58 0.32
C ASN A 505 11.67 21.54 0.19
N ALA A 506 11.99 22.02 -1.02
CA ALA A 506 13.04 23.01 -1.24
C ALA A 506 12.89 24.22 -0.28
N ALA A 507 14.01 24.75 0.21
CA ALA A 507 13.98 25.78 1.25
C ALA A 507 13.29 27.10 0.81
N LYS A 508 13.22 27.36 -0.49
CA LYS A 508 12.70 28.60 -1.07
C LYS A 508 11.53 28.35 -2.00
N PHE A 509 10.55 29.25 -1.93
CA PHE A 509 9.49 29.35 -2.92
C PHE A 509 9.96 30.20 -4.11
N GLN A 510 9.59 29.77 -5.31
CA GLN A 510 9.86 30.42 -6.58
C GLN A 510 8.59 31.06 -7.12
N LEU A 511 8.70 32.20 -7.80
CA LEU A 511 7.58 32.84 -8.46
C LEU A 511 7.18 32.00 -9.68
N TYR A 512 5.89 31.67 -9.79
CA TYR A 512 5.32 31.02 -10.96
C TYR A 512 5.07 32.06 -12.06
N SER A 513 5.73 31.91 -13.20
CA SER A 513 5.61 32.77 -14.38
C SER A 513 5.09 32.05 -15.62
N GLU A 514 5.27 30.73 -15.70
CA GLU A 514 4.92 29.91 -16.86
C GLU A 514 4.59 28.47 -16.45
N PRO A 515 3.83 27.71 -17.28
CA PRO A 515 3.51 26.31 -17.00
C PRO A 515 4.76 25.46 -16.73
N LEU A 516 4.68 24.61 -15.71
CA LEU A 516 5.78 23.76 -15.29
C LEU A 516 5.75 22.44 -16.07
N LYS A 517 6.92 21.92 -16.44
CA LYS A 517 7.06 20.59 -17.03
C LYS A 517 7.74 19.65 -16.04
N LEU A 518 7.01 18.68 -15.51
CA LEU A 518 7.54 17.69 -14.56
C LEU A 518 7.87 16.39 -15.29
N THR A 519 9.00 15.78 -14.94
CA THR A 519 9.49 14.51 -15.50
C THR A 519 9.76 13.45 -14.44
N ALA A 520 9.48 13.76 -13.17
CA ALA A 520 9.69 12.88 -12.03
C ALA A 520 8.48 12.93 -11.09
N TYR A 521 8.46 12.07 -10.07
CA TYR A 521 7.51 12.19 -8.98
C TYR A 521 7.94 13.33 -8.05
N ASN A 522 7.10 14.36 -7.92
CA ASN A 522 7.38 15.55 -7.15
C ASN A 522 6.28 15.81 -6.11
N VAL A 523 6.68 16.34 -4.97
CA VAL A 523 5.79 16.95 -3.98
C VAL A 523 5.85 18.46 -4.15
N MET A 524 4.79 19.06 -4.67
CA MET A 524 4.70 20.49 -4.90
C MET A 524 3.94 21.18 -3.76
N GLU A 525 4.51 22.25 -3.23
CA GLU A 525 3.79 23.15 -2.32
C GLU A 525 3.60 24.51 -2.95
N THR A 526 2.41 25.09 -2.80
CA THR A 526 2.04 26.36 -3.47
C THR A 526 1.28 27.29 -2.55
N TYR A 527 1.42 28.60 -2.77
CA TYR A 527 0.57 29.63 -2.19
C TYR A 527 0.44 30.84 -3.13
N ALA A 528 -0.57 31.67 -2.93
CA ALA A 528 -0.82 32.88 -3.69
C ALA A 528 -0.81 34.11 -2.78
N VAL A 529 -0.36 35.25 -3.33
CA VAL A 529 -0.27 36.53 -2.63
C VAL A 529 -0.86 37.65 -3.45
N LYS A 530 -1.71 38.46 -2.83
CA LYS A 530 -2.11 39.78 -3.33
C LYS A 530 -1.78 40.83 -2.29
N GLU A 531 -1.15 41.92 -2.69
CA GLU A 531 -0.88 43.05 -1.79
C GLU A 531 -2.19 43.61 -1.20
N GLY A 532 -2.17 43.94 0.09
CA GLY A 532 -3.36 44.35 0.83
C GLY A 532 -4.29 43.19 1.24
N LYS A 533 -3.94 41.93 0.94
CA LYS A 533 -4.67 40.73 1.39
C LYS A 533 -3.75 39.79 2.14
N VAL A 534 -4.34 38.95 2.99
CA VAL A 534 -3.61 37.83 3.62
C VAL A 534 -3.26 36.81 2.53
N PRO A 535 -2.03 36.25 2.53
CA PRO A 535 -1.67 35.16 1.62
C PRO A 535 -2.64 33.98 1.74
N SER A 536 -2.75 33.21 0.65
CA SER A 536 -3.58 32.02 0.67
C SER A 536 -3.01 30.96 1.62
N PRO A 537 -3.84 30.03 2.11
CA PRO A 537 -3.38 28.77 2.66
C PRO A 537 -2.36 28.06 1.74
N PHE A 538 -1.45 27.30 2.35
CA PHE A 538 -0.57 26.41 1.62
C PHE A 538 -1.34 25.22 1.07
N ARG A 539 -1.07 24.89 -0.19
CA ARG A 539 -1.57 23.68 -0.84
C ARG A 539 -0.39 22.76 -1.10
N LYS A 540 -0.59 21.45 -0.91
CA LYS A 540 0.40 20.41 -1.17
C LYS A 540 -0.17 19.42 -2.19
N TYR A 541 0.58 19.16 -3.25
CA TYR A 541 0.20 18.28 -4.35
C TYR A 541 1.27 17.20 -4.54
N LYS A 542 0.85 15.94 -4.66
CA LYS A 542 1.71 14.83 -5.09
C LYS A 542 1.48 14.64 -6.58
N LEU A 543 2.51 14.84 -7.39
CA LEU A 543 2.40 14.88 -8.86
C LEU A 543 3.41 13.92 -9.44
N ASN A 544 2.94 12.91 -10.18
CA ASN A 544 3.82 12.01 -10.87
C ASN A 544 4.08 12.50 -12.30
N GLY A 545 5.16 13.23 -12.54
CA GLY A 545 5.61 13.60 -13.89
C GLY A 545 6.36 12.49 -14.62
N SER A 546 6.73 11.42 -13.92
CA SER A 546 7.53 10.31 -14.47
C SER A 546 6.77 9.52 -15.54
N SER A 547 7.53 8.79 -16.36
CA SER A 547 7.06 7.68 -17.19
C SER A 547 7.13 6.32 -16.49
N ASP A 548 7.77 6.24 -15.31
CA ASP A 548 8.16 4.99 -14.65
C ASP A 548 7.11 4.46 -13.67
N PHE A 549 5.86 4.92 -13.81
CA PHE A 549 4.74 4.37 -13.04
C PHE A 549 4.24 3.07 -13.67
N LEU A 550 3.74 2.16 -12.84
CA LEU A 550 3.28 0.83 -13.24
C LEU A 550 1.77 0.79 -13.47
N VAL A 551 1.03 1.68 -12.81
CA VAL A 551 -0.44 1.71 -12.83
C VAL A 551 -0.93 3.08 -13.27
N ASP A 552 -1.84 3.11 -14.25
CA ASP A 552 -2.45 4.35 -14.73
C ASP A 552 -3.51 4.91 -13.76
N ARG A 553 -4.02 6.11 -14.05
CA ARG A 553 -5.04 6.79 -13.21
C ARG A 553 -6.40 6.07 -13.10
N TYR A 554 -6.58 4.96 -13.82
CA TYR A 554 -7.75 4.09 -13.77
C TYR A 554 -7.47 2.76 -13.10
N GLY A 555 -6.26 2.53 -12.57
CA GLY A 555 -5.90 1.28 -11.92
C GLY A 555 -5.40 0.21 -12.89
N GLN A 556 -5.22 0.53 -14.17
CA GLN A 556 -4.82 -0.47 -15.17
C GLN A 556 -3.29 -0.50 -15.30
N MET A 557 -2.73 -1.69 -15.53
CA MET A 557 -1.28 -1.85 -15.73
C MET A 557 -0.83 -1.10 -16.98
N VAL A 558 0.20 -0.26 -16.86
CA VAL A 558 0.78 0.51 -17.97
C VAL A 558 1.41 -0.41 -19.01
N SER A 559 2.04 -1.49 -18.56
CA SER A 559 2.66 -2.51 -19.41
C SER A 559 1.66 -3.25 -20.30
N ALA A 560 0.37 -3.22 -19.97
CA ALA A 560 -0.67 -3.91 -20.71
C ALA A 560 -1.30 -3.01 -21.78
N ASN A 561 -1.44 -3.56 -22.99
CA ASN A 561 -2.15 -2.91 -24.09
C ASN A 561 -3.25 -3.84 -24.58
N PHE A 562 -4.50 -3.47 -24.30
CA PHE A 562 -5.69 -4.25 -24.69
C PHE A 562 -6.77 -3.30 -25.22
N PRO A 563 -7.64 -3.76 -26.14
CA PRO A 563 -8.59 -2.89 -26.85
C PRO A 563 -9.56 -2.12 -25.92
N GLU A 564 -9.96 -2.73 -24.81
CA GLU A 564 -10.93 -2.17 -23.87
C GLU A 564 -10.31 -1.28 -22.77
N LYS A 565 -9.03 -0.87 -22.91
CA LYS A 565 -8.35 -0.05 -21.89
C LYS A 565 -8.95 1.35 -21.85
N VAL A 566 -9.36 1.80 -20.66
CA VAL A 566 -9.92 3.15 -20.46
C VAL A 566 -8.81 4.18 -20.54
N THR A 567 -9.00 5.24 -21.33
CA THR A 567 -8.01 6.33 -21.42
C THR A 567 -8.52 7.69 -20.94
N SER A 568 -9.84 7.83 -20.78
CA SER A 568 -10.47 9.10 -20.40
C SER A 568 -11.70 8.93 -19.50
N ASP A 569 -12.01 9.97 -18.71
CA ASP A 569 -13.22 10.01 -17.89
C ASP A 569 -14.49 10.08 -18.76
N GLN A 570 -14.37 10.61 -19.98
CA GLN A 570 -15.43 10.63 -20.98
C GLN A 570 -15.82 9.21 -21.41
N GLU A 571 -14.85 8.31 -21.56
CA GLU A 571 -15.15 6.89 -21.82
C GLU A 571 -15.92 6.25 -20.67
N LEU A 572 -15.49 6.47 -19.41
CA LEU A 572 -16.24 5.97 -18.25
C LEU A 572 -17.67 6.50 -18.22
N LYS A 573 -17.89 7.78 -18.54
CA LYS A 573 -19.23 8.37 -18.63
C LYS A 573 -20.05 7.75 -19.77
N ALA A 574 -19.43 7.50 -20.92
CA ALA A 574 -20.07 6.84 -22.06
C ALA A 574 -20.45 5.37 -21.75
N ASP A 575 -19.67 4.70 -20.89
CA ASP A 575 -19.93 3.32 -20.48
C ASP A 575 -21.30 3.16 -19.79
N VAL A 576 -21.87 4.22 -19.19
CA VAL A 576 -23.24 4.16 -18.62
C VAL A 576 -24.27 3.77 -19.67
N GLN A 577 -24.23 4.40 -20.85
CA GLN A 577 -25.14 4.08 -21.95
C GLN A 577 -24.79 2.75 -22.62
N ALA A 578 -23.49 2.46 -22.75
CA ALA A 578 -23.01 1.21 -23.33
C ALA A 578 -23.44 -0.01 -22.47
N ASP A 579 -23.35 0.11 -21.15
CA ASP A 579 -23.79 -0.90 -20.20
C ASP A 579 -25.30 -1.09 -20.23
N ALA A 580 -26.08 0.00 -20.20
CA ALA A 580 -27.54 -0.09 -20.31
C ALA A 580 -27.95 -0.84 -21.59
N SER A 581 -27.27 -0.58 -22.71
CA SER A 581 -27.50 -1.26 -23.99
C SER A 581 -27.07 -2.73 -23.93
N TYR A 582 -25.86 -3.02 -23.43
CA TYR A 582 -25.34 -4.38 -23.31
C TYR A 582 -26.25 -5.23 -22.41
N TYR A 583 -26.47 -4.82 -21.17
CA TYR A 583 -27.31 -5.55 -20.22
C TYR A 583 -28.79 -5.59 -20.65
N GLY A 584 -29.28 -4.61 -21.40
CA GLY A 584 -30.63 -4.62 -21.96
C GLY A 584 -30.81 -5.62 -23.12
N SER A 585 -29.72 -5.94 -23.82
CA SER A 585 -29.73 -6.89 -24.95
C SER A 585 -29.70 -8.36 -24.54
N LEU A 586 -29.26 -8.66 -23.31
CA LEU A 586 -29.12 -10.03 -22.81
C LEU A 586 -30.49 -10.68 -22.57
N LYS A 587 -30.59 -11.98 -22.91
CA LYS A 587 -31.80 -12.79 -22.78
C LYS A 587 -31.55 -13.95 -21.79
N PRO A 588 -31.69 -13.71 -20.48
CA PRO A 588 -31.48 -14.76 -19.48
C PRO A 588 -32.53 -15.87 -19.57
N PRO A 589 -32.27 -17.06 -19.00
CA PRO A 589 -33.19 -18.18 -19.04
C PRO A 589 -34.51 -17.87 -18.34
N THR A 590 -35.63 -18.15 -19.02
CA THR A 590 -36.99 -17.90 -18.49
C THR A 590 -37.64 -19.15 -17.89
N ASN A 591 -36.95 -20.29 -17.94
CA ASN A 591 -37.41 -21.59 -17.46
C ASN A 591 -36.91 -21.89 -16.03
N LEU A 592 -36.54 -20.87 -15.26
CA LEU A 592 -36.07 -21.01 -13.89
C LEU A 592 -37.18 -20.65 -12.90
N ASP A 593 -37.23 -21.34 -11.77
CA ASP A 593 -38.07 -20.96 -10.64
C ASP A 593 -37.47 -19.77 -9.88
N ARG A 594 -38.17 -19.27 -8.85
CA ARG A 594 -37.73 -18.11 -8.06
C ARG A 594 -36.41 -18.30 -7.31
N TYR A 595 -35.94 -19.55 -7.18
CA TYR A 595 -34.68 -19.93 -6.56
C TYR A 595 -33.61 -20.25 -7.62
N GLY A 596 -33.89 -20.01 -8.90
CA GLY A 596 -32.97 -20.31 -9.98
C GLY A 596 -32.84 -21.78 -10.35
N GLY A 597 -33.75 -22.65 -9.88
CA GLY A 597 -33.85 -24.07 -10.25
C GLY A 597 -34.64 -24.30 -11.53
N LEU A 598 -34.53 -25.47 -12.16
CA LEU A 598 -35.24 -25.79 -13.40
C LEU A 598 -36.75 -25.94 -13.18
N ALA A 599 -37.54 -24.94 -13.57
CA ALA A 599 -38.98 -24.94 -13.34
C ALA A 599 -39.67 -26.16 -13.97
N GLY A 600 -40.62 -26.75 -13.25
CA GLY A 600 -41.39 -27.92 -13.69
C GLY A 600 -40.68 -29.27 -13.54
N SER A 601 -39.38 -29.27 -13.21
CA SER A 601 -38.63 -30.51 -12.97
C SER A 601 -39.13 -31.29 -11.75
N ALA A 602 -39.71 -30.62 -10.76
CA ALA A 602 -40.35 -31.26 -9.61
C ALA A 602 -41.43 -32.27 -10.04
N ALA A 603 -42.35 -31.83 -10.91
CA ALA A 603 -43.42 -32.67 -11.44
C ALA A 603 -42.86 -33.75 -12.40
N LYS A 604 -41.91 -33.39 -13.27
CA LYS A 604 -41.30 -34.32 -14.24
C LYS A 604 -40.60 -35.51 -13.56
N TYR A 605 -39.94 -35.28 -12.43
CA TYR A 605 -39.11 -36.29 -11.76
C TYR A 605 -39.67 -36.76 -10.41
N GLY A 606 -40.88 -36.35 -10.04
CA GLY A 606 -41.53 -36.76 -8.78
C GLY A 606 -40.82 -36.25 -7.53
N ILE A 607 -40.17 -35.07 -7.60
CA ILE A 607 -39.42 -34.49 -6.49
C ILE A 607 -40.37 -33.63 -5.64
N LYS A 608 -40.44 -33.91 -4.34
CA LYS A 608 -41.23 -33.12 -3.39
C LYS A 608 -40.44 -31.91 -2.88
N GLY A 609 -41.05 -30.73 -2.89
CA GLY A 609 -40.54 -29.56 -2.18
C GLY A 609 -40.50 -29.78 -0.68
N THR A 610 -39.47 -29.25 -0.03
CA THR A 610 -39.23 -29.37 1.42
C THR A 610 -39.26 -28.02 2.14
N GLY A 611 -39.40 -26.91 1.40
CA GLY A 611 -39.26 -25.56 1.95
C GLY A 611 -37.80 -25.09 2.06
N PHE A 612 -36.83 -25.97 1.79
CA PHE A 612 -35.39 -25.71 1.87
C PHE A 612 -34.64 -26.40 0.73
N PHE A 613 -33.45 -25.90 0.42
CA PHE A 613 -32.52 -26.62 -0.45
C PHE A 613 -32.15 -27.97 0.16
N ALA A 614 -32.06 -29.00 -0.67
CA ALA A 614 -31.76 -30.35 -0.18
C ALA A 614 -31.12 -31.22 -1.28
N ILE A 615 -30.48 -32.32 -0.87
CA ILE A 615 -29.93 -33.32 -1.81
C ILE A 615 -30.97 -34.41 -2.06
N GLN A 616 -31.14 -34.78 -3.33
CA GLN A 616 -32.08 -35.80 -3.78
C GLN A 616 -31.41 -36.76 -4.78
N GLN A 617 -31.77 -38.04 -4.70
CA GLN A 617 -31.46 -39.01 -5.74
C GLN A 617 -32.52 -38.92 -6.85
N VAL A 618 -32.10 -38.73 -8.11
CA VAL A 618 -32.96 -38.73 -9.30
C VAL A 618 -32.33 -39.66 -10.34
N GLY A 619 -32.94 -40.84 -10.53
CA GLY A 619 -32.31 -41.91 -11.34
C GLY A 619 -30.93 -42.27 -10.79
N SER A 620 -29.90 -42.28 -11.64
CA SER A 620 -28.51 -42.51 -11.24
C SER A 620 -27.79 -41.27 -10.70
N ARG A 621 -28.43 -40.09 -10.69
CA ARG A 621 -27.80 -38.81 -10.35
C ARG A 621 -28.12 -38.36 -8.92
N LYS A 622 -27.13 -37.79 -8.24
CA LYS A 622 -27.32 -36.95 -7.05
C LYS A 622 -27.47 -35.50 -7.50
N VAL A 623 -28.60 -34.89 -7.16
CA VAL A 623 -28.89 -33.49 -7.51
C VAL A 623 -29.22 -32.70 -6.25
N MET A 624 -28.95 -31.39 -6.29
CA MET A 624 -29.57 -30.46 -5.35
C MET A 624 -30.97 -30.11 -5.85
N LYS A 625 -31.90 -29.82 -4.95
CA LYS A 625 -33.23 -29.30 -5.26
C LYS A 625 -33.49 -27.98 -4.56
N THR A 626 -34.31 -27.14 -5.17
CA THR A 626 -34.82 -25.89 -4.58
C THR A 626 -35.86 -26.20 -3.48
N PRO A 627 -36.22 -25.22 -2.64
CA PRO A 627 -37.33 -25.32 -1.70
C PRO A 627 -38.64 -25.82 -2.31
N ASP A 628 -38.95 -25.41 -3.54
CA ASP A 628 -40.16 -25.79 -4.28
C ASP A 628 -40.03 -27.18 -4.95
N GLY A 629 -38.86 -27.83 -4.84
CA GLY A 629 -38.63 -29.21 -5.30
C GLY A 629 -38.06 -29.32 -6.72
N ASN A 630 -37.64 -28.23 -7.36
CA ASN A 630 -37.05 -28.29 -8.69
C ASN A 630 -35.55 -28.61 -8.63
N ILE A 631 -35.02 -29.28 -9.63
CA ILE A 631 -33.57 -29.55 -9.76
C ILE A 631 -32.80 -28.24 -9.79
N PHE A 632 -31.75 -28.17 -8.97
CA PHE A 632 -30.88 -27.03 -8.84
C PHE A 632 -29.42 -27.44 -9.08
N PHE A 633 -28.71 -26.65 -9.87
CA PHE A 633 -27.26 -26.74 -10.01
C PHE A 633 -26.69 -25.39 -9.61
N ASN A 634 -25.83 -25.36 -8.60
CA ASN A 634 -25.31 -24.12 -8.04
C ASN A 634 -24.31 -23.50 -9.04
N LEU A 635 -24.71 -22.42 -9.70
CA LEU A 635 -23.83 -21.56 -10.49
C LEU A 635 -23.53 -20.34 -9.64
N GLY A 636 -22.57 -20.50 -8.73
CA GLY A 636 -22.26 -19.52 -7.69
C GLY A 636 -21.25 -18.47 -8.14
N MET A 637 -21.34 -17.29 -7.52
CA MET A 637 -20.33 -16.23 -7.60
C MET A 637 -19.75 -15.95 -6.23
N ASN A 638 -18.47 -16.25 -6.03
CA ASN A 638 -17.74 -15.87 -4.83
C ASN A 638 -17.29 -14.40 -4.90
N GLY A 639 -17.17 -13.75 -3.74
CA GLY A 639 -16.58 -12.41 -3.64
C GLY A 639 -17.41 -11.31 -4.31
N ILE A 640 -18.72 -11.24 -4.05
CA ILE A 640 -19.57 -10.10 -4.47
C ILE A 640 -19.31 -8.89 -3.55
N THR A 641 -18.09 -8.38 -3.56
CA THR A 641 -17.61 -7.26 -2.74
C THR A 641 -16.53 -6.47 -3.49
N PRO A 642 -16.36 -5.16 -3.23
CA PRO A 642 -15.22 -4.41 -3.76
C PRO A 642 -13.90 -4.70 -3.03
N ASP A 643 -13.87 -5.52 -1.97
CA ASP A 643 -12.67 -5.70 -1.14
C ASP A 643 -11.42 -6.13 -1.94
N GLU A 644 -11.59 -6.99 -2.95
CA GLU A 644 -10.49 -7.46 -3.81
C GLU A 644 -9.79 -6.34 -4.61
N THR A 645 -10.43 -5.17 -4.72
CA THR A 645 -10.00 -4.05 -5.59
C THR A 645 -9.10 -3.02 -4.88
N TYR A 646 -8.87 -3.17 -3.57
CA TYR A 646 -8.04 -2.25 -2.81
C TYR A 646 -6.57 -2.68 -2.87
N THR A 647 -5.67 -1.73 -3.11
CA THR A 647 -4.21 -1.94 -3.07
C THR A 647 -3.51 -1.00 -2.09
N MET A 648 -2.38 -1.43 -1.53
CA MET A 648 -1.52 -0.58 -0.69
C MET A 648 -0.86 0.53 -1.53
N ILE A 649 -1.12 1.79 -1.24
CA ILE A 649 -0.50 2.93 -1.92
C ILE A 649 0.64 3.57 -1.11
N LYS A 650 0.60 3.46 0.22
CA LYS A 650 1.57 4.10 1.10
C LYS A 650 2.98 3.53 0.87
N GLY A 651 3.93 4.40 0.56
CA GLY A 651 5.32 4.02 0.23
C GLY A 651 5.52 3.61 -1.23
N ARG A 652 4.46 3.67 -2.05
CA ARG A 652 4.46 3.29 -3.46
C ARG A 652 3.84 4.36 -4.35
N GLU A 653 3.60 5.57 -3.86
CA GLU A 653 2.85 6.59 -4.61
C GLU A 653 3.45 6.91 -5.99
N GLN A 654 4.78 6.79 -6.15
CA GLN A 654 5.49 6.95 -7.41
C GLN A 654 5.20 5.86 -8.46
N GLU A 655 4.67 4.71 -8.05
CA GLU A 655 4.30 3.59 -8.93
C GLU A 655 2.93 3.80 -9.59
N PHE A 656 2.18 4.82 -9.17
CA PHE A 656 0.87 5.17 -9.70
C PHE A 656 0.95 6.49 -10.47
N GLU A 657 0.30 6.56 -11.64
CA GLU A 657 0.22 7.79 -12.45
C GLU A 657 -0.36 8.95 -11.64
N SER A 658 -1.44 8.66 -10.91
CA SER A 658 -2.05 9.58 -9.99
C SER A 658 -2.91 8.81 -9.01
N ILE A 659 -2.87 9.24 -7.75
CA ILE A 659 -3.84 8.85 -6.73
C ILE A 659 -4.61 10.13 -6.41
N PRO A 660 -5.96 10.12 -6.46
CA PRO A 660 -6.76 11.25 -5.98
C PRO A 660 -6.35 11.68 -4.56
N SER A 661 -6.78 12.86 -4.11
CA SER A 661 -6.56 13.19 -2.69
C SER A 661 -7.55 12.42 -1.82
N TYR A 662 -7.12 11.99 -0.63
CA TYR A 662 -8.03 11.49 0.41
C TYR A 662 -9.09 12.54 0.80
N THR A 663 -8.75 13.81 0.68
CA THR A 663 -9.61 14.92 1.06
C THR A 663 -10.69 15.15 0.01
N GLY A 664 -11.96 15.23 0.42
CA GLY A 664 -13.08 15.52 -0.48
C GLY A 664 -13.78 14.26 -0.98
N GLU A 665 -14.15 14.24 -2.26
CA GLU A 665 -15.10 13.28 -2.84
C GLU A 665 -14.57 11.84 -2.84
N TYR A 666 -13.27 11.63 -3.05
CA TYR A 666 -12.68 10.28 -3.20
C TYR A 666 -12.46 9.53 -1.89
N ARG A 667 -12.81 10.11 -0.74
CA ARG A 667 -12.66 9.45 0.57
C ARG A 667 -13.21 8.01 0.61
N PRO A 668 -14.39 7.68 0.04
CA PRO A 668 -14.92 6.31 0.07
C PRO A 668 -14.08 5.29 -0.73
N ALA A 669 -13.16 5.74 -1.60
CA ALA A 669 -12.24 4.87 -2.31
C ALA A 669 -11.02 4.45 -1.47
N TYR A 670 -10.86 4.98 -0.25
CA TYR A 670 -9.75 4.65 0.63
C TYR A 670 -10.10 3.57 1.65
N MET A 671 -9.08 2.83 2.05
CA MET A 671 -9.13 1.82 3.11
C MET A 671 -7.97 2.03 4.10
N GLY A 672 -8.17 1.59 5.34
CA GLY A 672 -7.21 1.75 6.44
C GLY A 672 -7.35 3.10 7.15
N SER A 673 -7.11 3.11 8.48
CA SER A 673 -7.20 4.32 9.30
C SER A 673 -6.13 5.36 8.98
N ASP A 674 -5.04 4.94 8.33
CA ASP A 674 -3.98 5.81 7.83
C ASP A 674 -4.10 6.09 6.32
N HIS A 675 -5.22 5.69 5.71
CA HIS A 675 -5.55 5.87 4.29
C HIS A 675 -4.49 5.26 3.36
N SER A 676 -3.87 4.15 3.80
CA SER A 676 -2.82 3.46 3.07
C SER A 676 -3.34 2.56 1.95
N GLY A 677 -4.64 2.29 1.89
CA GLY A 677 -5.28 1.50 0.84
C GLY A 677 -6.13 2.36 -0.09
N PHE A 678 -6.15 2.04 -1.38
CA PHE A 678 -6.96 2.73 -2.38
C PHE A 678 -7.56 1.75 -3.39
N SER A 679 -8.84 1.93 -3.73
CA SER A 679 -9.54 1.19 -4.79
C SER A 679 -9.77 2.07 -6.02
N PHE A 680 -9.07 1.75 -7.10
CA PHE A 680 -9.29 2.38 -8.40
C PHE A 680 -10.66 2.02 -8.96
N TYR A 681 -11.17 0.81 -8.70
CA TYR A 681 -12.53 0.42 -9.07
C TYR A 681 -13.58 1.35 -8.44
N MET A 682 -13.51 1.61 -7.14
CA MET A 682 -14.44 2.51 -6.47
C MET A 682 -14.34 3.94 -7.01
N ALA A 683 -13.11 4.42 -7.26
CA ALA A 683 -12.89 5.71 -7.89
C ALA A 683 -13.47 5.79 -9.31
N ASN A 684 -13.35 4.71 -10.10
CA ASN A 684 -13.88 4.63 -11.45
C ASN A 684 -15.42 4.56 -11.44
N LYS A 685 -16.04 3.86 -10.48
CA LYS A 685 -17.49 3.90 -10.27
C LYS A 685 -18.00 5.32 -10.00
N TYR A 686 -17.27 6.09 -9.20
CA TYR A 686 -17.57 7.50 -8.98
C TYR A 686 -17.41 8.34 -10.25
N LYS A 687 -16.29 8.21 -10.99
CA LYS A 687 -16.10 8.91 -12.27
C LYS A 687 -17.18 8.57 -13.30
N LYS A 688 -17.64 7.32 -13.33
CA LYS A 688 -18.66 6.76 -14.23
C LYS A 688 -20.07 7.25 -13.90
N THR A 689 -20.45 7.27 -12.62
CA THR A 689 -21.85 7.48 -12.20
C THR A 689 -22.10 8.77 -11.40
N GLY A 690 -21.04 9.45 -10.95
CA GLY A 690 -21.12 10.59 -10.03
C GLY A 690 -21.39 10.21 -8.58
N THR A 691 -21.46 8.92 -8.25
CA THR A 691 -21.76 8.43 -6.89
C THR A 691 -20.90 7.22 -6.54
N PHE A 692 -20.45 7.15 -5.28
CA PHE A 692 -19.82 5.93 -4.76
C PHE A 692 -20.91 4.90 -4.44
N PRO A 693 -20.75 3.64 -4.87
CA PRO A 693 -21.70 2.61 -4.49
C PRO A 693 -21.57 2.34 -2.99
N THR A 694 -22.70 2.28 -2.29
CA THR A 694 -22.77 1.62 -0.98
C THR A 694 -22.66 0.11 -1.18
N ASP A 695 -22.23 -0.63 -0.16
CA ASP A 695 -22.22 -2.10 -0.16
C ASP A 695 -23.53 -2.72 -0.69
N SER A 696 -24.68 -2.13 -0.32
CA SER A 696 -26.00 -2.64 -0.72
C SER A 696 -26.29 -2.38 -2.20
N SER A 697 -25.94 -1.19 -2.69
CA SER A 697 -26.10 -0.86 -4.11
C SER A 697 -25.13 -1.65 -4.98
N PHE A 698 -23.89 -1.88 -4.52
CA PHE A 698 -22.92 -2.74 -5.20
C PHE A 698 -23.45 -4.17 -5.33
N TYR A 699 -23.88 -4.76 -4.21
CA TYR A 699 -24.41 -6.12 -4.20
C TYR A 699 -25.65 -6.26 -5.09
N THR A 700 -26.57 -5.30 -5.03
CA THR A 700 -27.79 -5.30 -5.85
C THR A 700 -27.49 -5.19 -7.34
N GLU A 701 -26.58 -4.29 -7.72
CA GLU A 701 -26.13 -4.16 -9.11
C GLU A 701 -25.45 -5.45 -9.60
N ALA A 702 -24.56 -6.02 -8.79
CA ALA A 702 -23.87 -7.26 -9.10
C ALA A 702 -24.83 -8.43 -9.31
N VAL A 703 -25.77 -8.65 -8.39
CA VAL A 703 -26.81 -9.69 -8.52
C VAL A 703 -27.65 -9.48 -9.79
N GLY A 704 -28.01 -8.24 -10.11
CA GLY A 704 -28.72 -7.91 -11.34
C GLY A 704 -27.97 -8.34 -12.60
N ARG A 705 -26.65 -8.12 -12.65
CA ARG A 705 -25.77 -8.52 -13.75
C ARG A 705 -25.56 -10.05 -13.78
N LEU A 706 -25.30 -10.66 -12.63
CA LEU A 706 -25.09 -12.11 -12.48
C LEU A 706 -26.28 -12.92 -12.99
N LYS A 707 -27.51 -12.52 -12.63
CA LYS A 707 -28.74 -13.13 -13.16
C LYS A 707 -28.84 -13.05 -14.67
N LYS A 708 -28.44 -11.92 -15.26
CA LYS A 708 -28.40 -11.76 -16.73
C LYS A 708 -27.35 -12.67 -17.37
N TRP A 709 -26.24 -12.95 -16.68
CA TRP A 709 -25.22 -13.89 -17.14
C TRP A 709 -25.51 -15.35 -16.80
N GLY A 710 -26.65 -15.64 -16.17
CA GLY A 710 -27.13 -17.00 -15.87
C GLY A 710 -26.58 -17.61 -14.58
N PHE A 711 -25.84 -16.85 -13.76
CA PHE A 711 -25.56 -17.27 -12.39
C PHE A 711 -26.84 -17.27 -11.57
N ASN A 712 -26.94 -18.17 -10.59
CA ASN A 712 -28.15 -18.36 -9.79
C ASN A 712 -27.91 -18.34 -8.27
N SER A 713 -26.69 -18.10 -7.81
CA SER A 713 -26.42 -17.92 -6.37
C SER A 713 -25.19 -17.08 -6.04
N ALA A 714 -25.16 -16.56 -4.81
CA ALA A 714 -24.00 -15.96 -4.18
C ALA A 714 -23.21 -17.02 -3.40
N GLY A 715 -21.94 -17.17 -3.76
CA GLY A 715 -20.97 -18.06 -3.11
C GLY A 715 -20.34 -17.42 -1.86
N GLY A 716 -19.27 -18.05 -1.39
CA GLY A 716 -18.45 -17.58 -0.27
C GLY A 716 -17.87 -16.18 -0.50
N TYR A 717 -17.47 -15.53 0.59
CA TYR A 717 -16.93 -14.16 0.60
C TYR A 717 -17.87 -13.08 0.03
N SER A 718 -19.15 -13.42 -0.17
CA SER A 718 -20.20 -12.45 -0.46
C SER A 718 -20.79 -11.89 0.85
N PRO A 719 -21.26 -10.64 0.90
CA PRO A 719 -21.76 -10.06 2.14
C PRO A 719 -23.01 -10.77 2.66
N GLU A 720 -22.86 -11.52 3.75
CA GLU A 720 -23.95 -12.33 4.31
C GLU A 720 -25.15 -11.50 4.81
N LYS A 721 -24.92 -10.23 5.17
CA LYS A 721 -25.96 -9.30 5.65
C LYS A 721 -27.07 -9.04 4.63
N TYR A 722 -26.84 -9.30 3.34
CA TYR A 722 -27.85 -9.13 2.31
C TYR A 722 -28.72 -10.38 2.11
N GLY A 723 -28.28 -11.55 2.57
CA GLY A 723 -29.06 -12.79 2.63
C GLY A 723 -30.02 -12.99 1.44
N SER A 724 -31.31 -13.10 1.74
CA SER A 724 -32.41 -13.29 0.78
C SER A 724 -32.75 -12.08 -0.11
N ALA A 725 -32.02 -10.96 0.01
CA ALA A 725 -32.22 -9.79 -0.85
C ALA A 725 -32.10 -10.16 -2.33
N ASN A 726 -32.82 -9.42 -3.17
CA ASN A 726 -32.81 -9.58 -4.62
C ASN A 726 -33.27 -10.95 -5.13
N ASN A 727 -33.85 -11.83 -4.29
CA ASN A 727 -34.25 -13.20 -4.64
C ASN A 727 -33.10 -13.97 -5.29
N PHE A 728 -31.94 -13.99 -4.64
CA PHE A 728 -30.74 -14.67 -5.12
C PHE A 728 -30.26 -15.62 -4.03
N PRO A 729 -30.36 -16.93 -4.24
CA PRO A 729 -29.88 -17.92 -3.28
C PRO A 729 -28.44 -17.65 -2.86
N TYR A 730 -28.09 -18.01 -1.64
CA TYR A 730 -26.77 -17.68 -1.10
C TYR A 730 -26.22 -18.75 -0.15
N THR A 731 -24.92 -18.72 0.03
CA THR A 731 -24.18 -19.54 1.01
C THR A 731 -23.61 -18.66 2.12
N ARG A 732 -23.31 -19.26 3.27
CA ARG A 732 -22.68 -18.57 4.41
C ARG A 732 -21.49 -19.37 4.93
N MET A 733 -20.61 -18.74 5.70
CA MET A 733 -19.62 -19.46 6.51
C MET A 733 -20.20 -19.70 7.91
N LEU A 734 -19.91 -20.85 8.51
CA LEU A 734 -20.17 -21.03 9.94
C LEU A 734 -19.34 -20.00 10.73
N PRO A 735 -19.86 -19.46 11.84
CA PRO A 735 -19.17 -18.46 12.65
C PRO A 735 -18.08 -19.12 13.53
N LEU A 736 -17.18 -19.88 12.91
CA LEU A 736 -16.06 -20.55 13.55
C LEU A 736 -14.84 -19.62 13.62
N ASP A 737 -14.99 -18.49 14.30
CA ASP A 737 -13.87 -17.63 14.69
C ASP A 737 -13.11 -18.29 15.85
N MET A 738 -12.09 -19.07 15.48
CA MET A 738 -11.38 -20.01 16.35
C MET A 738 -10.00 -19.51 16.78
N ASP A 739 -9.78 -18.19 16.79
CA ASP A 739 -8.48 -17.59 17.17
C ASP A 739 -7.99 -18.06 18.56
N TRP A 740 -8.90 -18.34 19.49
CA TRP A 740 -8.60 -18.86 20.82
C TRP A 740 -8.11 -20.32 20.85
N ALA A 741 -8.18 -21.04 19.73
CA ALA A 741 -7.70 -22.42 19.54
C ALA A 741 -6.78 -22.53 18.31
N LYS A 742 -6.13 -21.43 17.93
CA LYS A 742 -5.17 -21.40 16.82
C LYS A 742 -3.94 -22.25 17.14
N LEU A 743 -3.45 -22.98 16.13
CA LEU A 743 -2.24 -23.79 16.22
C LEU A 743 -1.09 -23.13 15.44
N ASP A 744 0.12 -23.20 16.01
CA ASP A 744 1.31 -22.69 15.35
C ASP A 744 1.67 -23.54 14.12
N GLY A 745 1.85 -22.90 12.97
CA GLY A 745 2.36 -23.52 11.75
C GLY A 745 1.35 -24.35 10.92
N ILE A 746 0.07 -24.37 11.30
CA ILE A 746 -0.99 -25.10 10.56
C ILE A 746 -2.34 -24.37 10.66
N SER A 747 -3.01 -24.12 9.54
CA SER A 747 -4.36 -23.52 9.49
C SER A 747 -5.46 -24.54 9.80
N ILE A 748 -5.40 -25.19 10.96
CA ILE A 748 -6.54 -25.91 11.56
C ILE A 748 -6.73 -25.38 12.97
N PHE A 749 -7.90 -25.59 13.58
CA PHE A 749 -8.07 -25.24 15.00
C PHE A 749 -8.06 -26.48 15.89
N ASP A 750 -7.69 -26.26 17.14
CA ASP A 750 -7.63 -27.28 18.17
C ASP A 750 -9.03 -27.59 18.75
N ILE A 751 -9.71 -28.60 18.19
CA ILE A 751 -11.00 -29.08 18.71
C ILE A 751 -10.92 -29.63 20.14
N PHE A 752 -9.71 -29.93 20.63
CA PHE A 752 -9.49 -30.44 21.98
C PHE A 752 -9.14 -29.32 22.97
N ALA A 753 -9.05 -28.06 22.54
CA ALA A 753 -8.80 -26.93 23.42
C ALA A 753 -9.90 -26.82 24.50
N PRO A 754 -9.58 -26.29 25.70
CA PRO A 754 -10.55 -26.14 26.78
C PRO A 754 -11.81 -25.40 26.33
N ASP A 755 -12.96 -25.96 26.68
CA ASP A 755 -14.30 -25.45 26.38
C ASP A 755 -14.62 -25.30 24.88
N ALA A 756 -13.90 -25.98 23.99
CA ALA A 756 -14.06 -25.79 22.55
C ALA A 756 -15.50 -26.01 22.08
N GLU A 757 -16.12 -27.12 22.48
CA GLU A 757 -17.52 -27.41 22.17
C GLU A 757 -18.48 -26.35 22.73
N ALA A 758 -18.28 -25.89 23.97
CA ALA A 758 -19.14 -24.87 24.57
C ALA A 758 -19.02 -23.52 23.85
N LYS A 759 -17.82 -23.17 23.37
CA LYS A 759 -17.60 -21.96 22.57
C LYS A 759 -18.24 -22.06 21.19
N ILE A 760 -18.14 -23.22 20.53
CA ILE A 760 -18.83 -23.48 19.26
C ILE A 760 -20.35 -23.40 19.45
N ASP A 761 -20.91 -24.06 20.48
CA ASP A 761 -22.34 -23.99 20.80
C ASP A 761 -22.80 -22.56 21.04
N LYS A 762 -22.04 -21.77 21.80
CA LYS A 762 -22.34 -20.36 22.03
C LYS A 762 -22.30 -19.52 20.74
N ALA A 763 -21.31 -19.74 19.88
CA ALA A 763 -21.21 -19.04 18.60
C ALA A 763 -22.42 -19.36 17.69
N PHE A 764 -22.79 -20.65 17.62
CA PHE A 764 -23.89 -21.11 16.78
C PHE A 764 -25.25 -20.65 17.34
N ALA A 765 -25.45 -20.72 18.66
CA ALA A 765 -26.65 -20.22 19.34
C ALA A 765 -26.92 -18.75 19.03
N LYS A 766 -25.86 -17.95 18.87
CA LYS A 766 -25.95 -16.52 18.58
C LYS A 766 -26.29 -16.24 17.12
N ALA A 767 -25.65 -16.94 16.19
CA ALA A 767 -25.67 -16.55 14.77
C ALA A 767 -26.70 -17.31 13.92
N LEU A 768 -26.90 -18.61 14.15
CA LEU A 768 -27.67 -19.46 13.25
C LEU A 768 -29.20 -19.28 13.33
N PRO A 769 -29.82 -19.06 14.52
CA PRO A 769 -31.28 -18.98 14.61
C PRO A 769 -31.92 -17.86 13.78
N GLN A 770 -31.16 -16.83 13.39
CA GLN A 770 -31.64 -15.70 12.59
C GLN A 770 -31.96 -16.09 11.14
N SER A 771 -31.36 -17.16 10.62
CA SER A 771 -31.53 -17.59 9.22
C SER A 771 -32.04 -19.03 9.08
N LYS A 772 -32.32 -19.73 10.19
CA LYS A 772 -32.71 -21.16 10.19
C LYS A 772 -33.97 -21.49 9.37
N ASP A 773 -34.80 -20.49 9.08
CA ASP A 773 -36.03 -20.62 8.31
C ASP A 773 -35.98 -19.84 6.97
N ASP A 774 -34.82 -19.30 6.56
CA ASP A 774 -34.69 -18.55 5.30
C ASP A 774 -34.58 -19.50 4.08
N PRO A 775 -35.60 -19.61 3.22
CA PRO A 775 -35.58 -20.56 2.11
C PRO A 775 -34.59 -20.19 0.98
N MET A 776 -33.99 -18.99 0.99
CA MET A 776 -32.96 -18.60 0.02
C MET A 776 -31.56 -19.06 0.44
N LEU A 777 -31.38 -19.45 1.70
CA LEU A 777 -30.10 -19.96 2.16
C LEU A 777 -29.92 -21.40 1.66
N ILE A 778 -28.84 -21.62 0.90
CA ILE A 778 -28.48 -22.96 0.40
C ILE A 778 -27.91 -23.78 1.56
N GLY A 779 -27.00 -23.18 2.32
CA GLY A 779 -26.26 -23.87 3.37
C GLY A 779 -25.06 -23.09 3.91
N TYR A 780 -24.33 -23.75 4.80
CA TYR A 780 -23.16 -23.21 5.46
C TYR A 780 -21.91 -24.01 5.13
N PHE A 781 -20.84 -23.33 4.71
CA PHE A 781 -19.49 -23.88 4.73
C PHE A 781 -18.98 -23.94 6.17
N ILE A 782 -18.24 -24.99 6.51
CA ILE A 782 -17.64 -25.17 7.83
C ILE A 782 -16.43 -24.25 7.99
N GLY A 783 -15.59 -24.17 6.96
CA GLY A 783 -14.36 -23.42 6.95
C GLY A 783 -13.87 -23.22 5.52
N ASN A 784 -12.62 -22.78 5.38
CA ASN A 784 -11.97 -22.61 4.09
C ASN A 784 -10.52 -23.07 4.16
N GLU A 785 -10.14 -23.99 3.27
CA GLU A 785 -8.74 -24.29 2.96
C GLU A 785 -7.86 -24.66 4.17
N TYR A 786 -8.38 -25.53 5.02
CA TYR A 786 -7.62 -26.08 6.14
C TYR A 786 -6.36 -26.83 5.68
N ASP A 787 -5.23 -26.57 6.32
CA ASP A 787 -3.89 -27.12 6.03
C ASP A 787 -3.74 -28.61 6.41
N TYR A 788 -4.72 -29.46 6.11
CA TYR A 788 -4.68 -30.88 6.48
C TYR A 788 -3.43 -31.60 5.99
N HIS A 789 -2.89 -31.18 4.84
CA HIS A 789 -1.65 -31.72 4.28
C HIS A 789 -0.41 -31.53 5.18
N LYS A 790 -0.46 -30.62 6.16
CA LYS A 790 0.61 -30.36 7.14
C LYS A 790 0.40 -31.11 8.47
N PHE A 791 -0.72 -31.80 8.65
CA PHE A 791 -1.09 -32.41 9.94
C PHE A 791 0.01 -33.32 10.51
N TYR A 792 0.53 -34.23 9.67
CA TYR A 792 1.56 -35.19 10.09
C TYR A 792 2.94 -34.57 10.38
N SER A 793 3.24 -33.39 9.82
CA SER A 793 4.52 -32.72 10.00
C SER A 793 4.52 -31.68 11.12
N VAL A 794 3.35 -31.15 11.50
CA VAL A 794 3.20 -30.07 12.48
C VAL A 794 2.71 -30.59 13.83
N VAL A 795 1.55 -31.28 13.87
CA VAL A 795 0.91 -31.72 15.12
C VAL A 795 1.85 -32.48 16.08
N PRO A 796 2.66 -33.47 15.64
CA PRO A 796 3.55 -34.18 16.55
C PRO A 796 4.71 -33.33 17.09
N LYS A 797 4.97 -32.14 16.53
CA LYS A 797 6.00 -31.20 16.98
C LYS A 797 5.47 -30.10 17.90
N LEU A 798 4.15 -29.96 18.00
CA LEU A 798 3.53 -29.04 18.96
C LEU A 798 3.83 -29.47 20.39
N LYS A 799 3.61 -28.55 21.33
CA LYS A 799 3.74 -28.76 22.77
C LYS A 799 2.37 -28.82 23.43
N ALA A 800 2.16 -29.74 24.36
CA ALA A 800 0.89 -29.88 25.07
C ALA A 800 0.58 -28.67 25.94
N SER A 801 1.61 -27.96 26.42
CA SER A 801 1.50 -26.70 27.15
C SER A 801 0.84 -25.57 26.34
N SER A 802 0.92 -25.61 25.00
CA SER A 802 0.31 -24.60 24.12
C SER A 802 -0.82 -25.15 23.24
N ALA A 803 -0.90 -26.46 23.03
CA ALA A 803 -1.85 -27.10 22.13
C ALA A 803 -2.42 -28.39 22.73
N ALA A 804 -3.71 -28.40 23.07
CA ALA A 804 -4.39 -29.54 23.67
C ALA A 804 -4.40 -30.77 22.75
N ILE A 805 -4.42 -30.58 21.42
CA ILE A 805 -4.30 -31.63 20.41
C ILE A 805 -3.05 -32.49 20.61
N LYS A 806 -1.92 -31.88 21.01
CA LYS A 806 -0.68 -32.59 21.32
C LYS A 806 -0.86 -33.47 22.56
N GLY A 807 -1.44 -32.92 23.62
CA GLY A 807 -1.77 -33.69 24.83
C GLY A 807 -2.69 -34.87 24.51
N ARG A 808 -3.63 -34.69 23.57
CA ARG A 808 -4.54 -35.75 23.16
C ARG A 808 -3.85 -36.86 22.34
N LEU A 809 -2.92 -36.49 21.46
CA LEU A 809 -2.05 -37.44 20.78
C LEU A 809 -1.24 -38.27 21.78
N VAL A 810 -0.59 -37.62 22.74
CA VAL A 810 0.23 -38.32 23.76
C VAL A 810 -0.63 -39.26 24.59
N LYS A 811 -1.84 -38.85 24.97
CA LYS A 811 -2.77 -39.74 25.67
C LYS A 811 -3.13 -40.98 24.82
N MET A 812 -3.46 -40.80 23.54
CA MET A 812 -3.75 -41.93 22.65
C MET A 812 -2.56 -42.91 22.56
N LEU A 813 -1.34 -42.39 22.46
CA LEU A 813 -0.12 -43.21 22.40
C LEU A 813 0.12 -43.95 23.73
N LYS A 814 -0.04 -43.27 24.86
CA LYS A 814 0.06 -43.88 26.20
C LYS A 814 -0.97 -45.00 26.38
N ASP A 815 -2.22 -44.74 26.01
CA ASP A 815 -3.31 -45.72 26.10
C ASP A 815 -3.09 -46.92 25.17
N LYS A 816 -2.48 -46.71 23.99
CA LYS A 816 -2.16 -47.79 23.06
C LYS A 816 -1.01 -48.67 23.54
N TYR A 817 0.10 -48.06 23.95
CA TYR A 817 1.33 -48.79 24.22
C TYR A 817 1.45 -49.28 25.65
N GLN A 818 0.86 -48.55 26.62
CA GLN A 818 0.88 -48.80 28.07
C GLN A 818 2.30 -48.80 28.71
N ASN A 819 3.32 -49.20 27.97
CA ASN A 819 4.73 -49.29 28.34
C ASN A 819 5.56 -48.38 27.42
N ILE A 820 6.44 -47.58 28.01
CA ILE A 820 7.28 -46.62 27.27
C ILE A 820 8.30 -47.32 26.36
N ASP A 821 8.82 -48.50 26.72
CA ASP A 821 9.75 -49.27 25.88
C ASP A 821 9.07 -49.80 24.61
N ALA A 822 7.79 -50.16 24.73
CA ALA A 822 6.97 -50.57 23.59
C ALA A 822 6.73 -49.38 22.64
N PHE A 823 6.44 -48.19 23.18
CA PHE A 823 6.35 -46.97 22.39
C PHE A 823 7.69 -46.67 21.69
N ASN A 824 8.79 -46.63 22.45
CA ASN A 824 10.12 -46.33 21.94
C ASN A 824 10.55 -47.26 20.81
N SER A 825 10.32 -48.57 20.95
CA SER A 825 10.65 -49.57 19.93
C SER A 825 9.84 -49.35 18.63
N ASN A 826 8.59 -48.92 18.74
CA ASN A 826 7.72 -48.70 17.59
C ASN A 826 7.94 -47.35 16.91
N TRP A 827 8.29 -46.31 17.67
CA TRP A 827 8.50 -44.94 17.19
C TRP A 827 9.96 -44.59 16.92
N GLY A 828 10.91 -45.47 17.27
CA GLY A 828 12.34 -45.24 17.08
C GLY A 828 12.87 -44.13 17.99
N THR A 829 12.42 -44.10 19.24
CA THR A 829 12.75 -43.06 20.23
C THR A 829 13.41 -43.65 21.48
N GLY A 830 13.86 -42.79 22.40
CA GLY A 830 14.52 -43.18 23.66
C GLY A 830 14.03 -42.39 24.86
N PHE A 831 12.71 -42.21 24.99
CA PHE A 831 12.12 -41.51 26.14
C PHE A 831 12.13 -42.39 27.40
N THR A 832 12.25 -41.78 28.58
CA THR A 832 12.29 -42.53 29.85
C THR A 832 10.90 -42.73 30.44
N SER A 833 9.94 -41.87 30.08
CA SER A 833 8.56 -41.92 30.54
C SER A 833 7.60 -41.31 29.53
N PHE A 834 6.32 -41.71 29.58
CA PHE A 834 5.26 -41.02 28.84
C PHE A 834 5.09 -39.56 29.26
N ASN A 835 5.60 -39.16 30.43
CA ASN A 835 5.59 -37.77 30.88
C ASN A 835 6.57 -36.88 30.11
N ASP A 836 7.49 -37.46 29.32
CA ASP A 836 8.47 -36.71 28.51
C ASP A 836 7.85 -36.24 27.17
N LEU A 837 6.87 -36.98 26.66
CA LEU A 837 6.27 -36.78 25.34
C LEU A 837 5.45 -35.48 25.16
N PRO A 838 4.72 -34.94 26.17
CA PRO A 838 3.87 -33.76 26.01
C PRO A 838 4.61 -32.54 25.45
N GLU A 839 5.87 -32.34 25.85
CA GLU A 839 6.67 -31.16 25.49
C GLU A 839 7.75 -31.45 24.44
N ALA A 840 7.91 -32.71 24.04
CA ALA A 840 8.90 -33.15 23.06
C ALA A 840 8.31 -33.25 21.65
N GLU A 841 9.14 -32.98 20.64
CA GLU A 841 8.80 -33.32 19.26
C GLU A 841 8.82 -34.85 19.07
N LEU A 842 7.81 -35.39 18.39
CA LEU A 842 7.73 -36.83 18.11
C LEU A 842 8.06 -37.10 16.64
N PRO A 843 9.07 -37.94 16.34
CA PRO A 843 9.46 -38.22 14.97
C PRO A 843 8.49 -39.19 14.29
N VAL A 844 7.89 -38.77 13.18
CA VAL A 844 7.03 -39.62 12.33
C VAL A 844 7.89 -40.24 11.22
N ASN A 845 8.77 -41.16 11.58
CA ASN A 845 9.77 -41.76 10.67
C ASN A 845 9.70 -43.30 10.57
N THR A 846 8.89 -43.99 11.38
CA THR A 846 8.72 -45.44 11.32
C THR A 846 7.37 -45.80 10.70
N SER A 847 7.25 -47.02 10.17
CA SER A 847 5.97 -47.51 9.66
C SER A 847 4.87 -47.48 10.72
N GLN A 848 5.21 -47.68 12.00
CA GLN A 848 4.23 -47.67 13.07
C GLN A 848 3.85 -46.25 13.50
N SER A 849 4.78 -45.30 13.57
CA SER A 849 4.44 -43.91 13.89
C SER A 849 3.56 -43.27 12.82
N TRP A 850 3.77 -43.62 11.53
CA TRP A 850 2.84 -43.25 10.46
C TRP A 850 1.42 -43.81 10.66
N LYS A 851 1.28 -45.09 11.03
CA LYS A 851 -0.04 -45.70 11.28
C LYS A 851 -0.75 -45.08 12.49
N ASP A 852 0.01 -44.77 13.53
CA ASP A 852 -0.52 -44.13 14.74
C ASP A 852 -1.01 -42.73 14.43
N MET A 853 -0.22 -41.97 13.67
CA MET A 853 -0.64 -40.64 13.25
C MET A 853 -1.82 -40.67 12.28
N ASP A 854 -1.95 -41.68 11.40
CA ASP A 854 -3.16 -41.87 10.59
C ASP A 854 -4.40 -42.10 11.47
N THR A 855 -4.26 -42.96 12.49
CA THR A 855 -5.31 -43.21 13.48
C THR A 855 -5.69 -41.92 14.20
N PHE A 856 -4.71 -41.11 14.60
CA PHE A 856 -4.94 -39.85 15.29
C PHE A 856 -5.58 -38.80 14.38
N PHE A 857 -5.18 -38.72 13.11
CA PHE A 857 -5.78 -37.80 12.14
C PHE A 857 -7.26 -38.13 11.91
N ARG A 858 -7.59 -39.42 11.73
CA ARG A 858 -8.98 -39.90 11.68
C ARG A 858 -9.76 -39.51 12.93
N TYR A 859 -9.18 -39.71 14.11
CA TYR A 859 -9.82 -39.36 15.38
C TYR A 859 -10.05 -37.84 15.52
N TYR A 860 -9.07 -37.03 15.11
CA TYR A 860 -9.20 -35.57 15.08
C TYR A 860 -10.35 -35.13 14.17
N LEU A 861 -10.37 -35.60 12.91
CA LEU A 861 -11.41 -35.24 11.96
C LEU A 861 -12.80 -35.70 12.40
N ASP A 862 -12.90 -36.92 12.96
CA ASP A 862 -14.17 -37.47 13.43
C ASP A 862 -14.71 -36.66 14.61
N THR A 863 -13.84 -36.27 15.54
CA THR A 863 -14.18 -35.37 16.66
C THR A 863 -14.61 -34.00 16.13
N PHE A 864 -13.84 -33.44 15.20
CA PHE A 864 -14.10 -32.11 14.63
C PHE A 864 -15.43 -32.05 13.90
N PHE A 865 -15.59 -32.82 12.83
CA PHE A 865 -16.82 -32.80 12.02
C PHE A 865 -18.03 -33.30 12.81
N GLY A 866 -17.87 -34.31 13.67
CA GLY A 866 -18.95 -34.80 14.53
C GLY A 866 -19.45 -33.76 15.52
N THR A 867 -18.53 -33.00 16.14
CA THR A 867 -18.89 -31.92 17.07
C THR A 867 -19.57 -30.77 16.35
N VAL A 868 -18.97 -30.27 15.26
CA VAL A 868 -19.55 -29.17 14.46
C VAL A 868 -20.93 -29.55 13.94
N SER A 869 -21.08 -30.72 13.30
CA SER A 869 -22.35 -31.14 12.70
C SER A 869 -23.45 -31.31 13.76
N ARG A 870 -23.14 -31.96 14.90
CA ARG A 870 -24.12 -32.15 15.99
C ARG A 870 -24.61 -30.82 16.57
N ILE A 871 -23.70 -29.88 16.82
CA ILE A 871 -24.06 -28.57 17.39
C ILE A 871 -24.75 -27.70 16.35
N TYR A 872 -24.29 -27.73 15.10
CA TYR A 872 -24.95 -27.05 13.98
C TYR A 872 -26.42 -27.47 13.86
N ARG A 873 -26.67 -28.79 13.82
CA ARG A 873 -28.02 -29.36 13.69
C ARG A 873 -28.95 -29.04 14.86
N LYS A 874 -28.42 -28.72 16.04
CA LYS A 874 -29.21 -28.23 17.18
C LYS A 874 -29.88 -26.89 16.87
N TYR A 875 -29.22 -26.01 16.10
CA TYR A 875 -29.69 -24.64 15.83
C TYR A 875 -30.24 -24.45 14.41
N ASP A 876 -29.76 -25.24 13.44
CA ASP A 876 -30.27 -25.26 12.07
C ASP A 876 -30.41 -26.70 11.54
N PRO A 877 -31.62 -27.29 11.65
CA PRO A 877 -31.88 -28.64 11.16
C PRO A 877 -32.21 -28.68 9.65
N ASN A 878 -32.35 -27.53 8.99
CA ASN A 878 -32.98 -27.42 7.68
C ASN A 878 -31.97 -27.24 6.54
N HIS A 879 -30.96 -26.38 6.74
CA HIS A 879 -30.02 -26.00 5.69
C HIS A 879 -28.89 -27.02 5.49
N LEU A 880 -28.25 -26.98 4.32
CA LEU A 880 -27.16 -27.91 4.02
C LEU A 880 -25.88 -27.54 4.78
N LEU A 881 -25.17 -28.56 5.28
CA LEU A 881 -23.78 -28.44 5.70
C LEU A 881 -22.88 -28.74 4.49
N LEU A 882 -22.22 -27.70 3.98
CA LEU A 882 -21.57 -27.68 2.66
C LEU A 882 -20.10 -28.13 2.67
N GLY A 883 -19.60 -28.61 3.81
CA GLY A 883 -18.20 -28.99 3.97
C GLY A 883 -17.25 -27.81 4.16
N ASP A 884 -15.94 -28.05 4.09
CA ASP A 884 -14.88 -27.10 4.49
C ASP A 884 -13.90 -26.69 3.37
N ARG A 885 -14.29 -26.85 2.10
CA ARG A 885 -13.64 -26.24 0.92
C ARG A 885 -12.17 -26.66 0.80
N TRP A 886 -11.93 -27.95 0.54
CA TRP A 886 -10.58 -28.52 0.46
C TRP A 886 -9.70 -27.80 -0.56
N ILE A 887 -8.44 -27.54 -0.21
CA ILE A 887 -7.43 -27.13 -1.18
C ILE A 887 -7.03 -28.29 -2.09
N THR A 888 -6.57 -27.92 -3.27
CA THR A 888 -6.05 -28.86 -4.30
C THR A 888 -4.92 -29.76 -3.76
N THR A 889 -4.07 -29.27 -2.85
CA THR A 889 -2.98 -30.05 -2.24
C THR A 889 -3.49 -31.23 -1.41
N ALA A 890 -4.54 -31.03 -0.62
CA ALA A 890 -5.14 -32.10 0.18
C ALA A 890 -5.89 -33.09 -0.72
N PHE A 891 -6.61 -32.59 -1.73
CA PHE A 891 -7.33 -33.40 -2.71
C PHE A 891 -6.42 -34.33 -3.53
N HIS A 892 -5.27 -33.86 -4.02
CA HIS A 892 -4.39 -34.69 -4.84
C HIS A 892 -3.58 -35.73 -4.07
N ASN A 893 -3.55 -35.66 -2.74
CA ASN A 893 -2.84 -36.62 -1.93
C ASN A 893 -3.82 -37.62 -1.30
N ALA A 894 -3.79 -38.87 -1.78
CA ALA A 894 -4.70 -39.93 -1.33
C ALA A 894 -4.69 -40.16 0.19
N LYS A 895 -3.56 -39.92 0.88
CA LYS A 895 -3.50 -40.05 2.35
C LYS A 895 -4.43 -39.09 3.08
N PHE A 896 -4.64 -37.89 2.52
CA PHE A 896 -5.55 -36.90 3.09
C PHE A 896 -6.94 -37.02 2.47
N ARG A 897 -7.03 -37.02 1.13
CA ARG A 897 -8.30 -37.08 0.40
C ARG A 897 -9.17 -38.26 0.84
N ASP A 898 -8.61 -39.45 0.96
CA ASP A 898 -9.40 -40.65 1.25
C ASP A 898 -9.99 -40.60 2.67
N VAL A 899 -9.17 -40.16 3.63
CA VAL A 899 -9.58 -40.00 5.03
C VAL A 899 -10.61 -38.88 5.17
N LEU A 900 -10.38 -37.74 4.53
CA LEU A 900 -11.32 -36.62 4.53
C LEU A 900 -12.66 -37.03 3.94
N ALA A 901 -12.66 -37.68 2.76
CA ALA A 901 -13.88 -38.16 2.14
C ALA A 901 -14.65 -39.11 3.07
N GLU A 902 -13.97 -40.11 3.63
CA GLU A 902 -14.58 -41.11 4.52
C GLU A 902 -15.15 -40.48 5.81
N VAL A 903 -14.39 -39.60 6.46
CA VAL A 903 -14.76 -39.06 7.77
C VAL A 903 -15.75 -37.90 7.64
N GLU A 904 -15.47 -36.92 6.80
CA GLU A 904 -16.37 -35.78 6.56
C GLU A 904 -17.70 -36.25 5.96
N GLY A 905 -17.67 -37.25 5.09
CA GLY A 905 -18.87 -37.84 4.47
C GLY A 905 -19.88 -38.40 5.49
N LYS A 906 -19.48 -38.67 6.73
CA LYS A 906 -20.41 -39.06 7.81
C LYS A 906 -21.25 -37.89 8.33
N TYR A 907 -20.75 -36.65 8.20
CA TYR A 907 -21.24 -35.49 8.94
C TYR A 907 -21.74 -34.34 8.06
N SER A 908 -21.18 -34.18 6.86
CA SER A 908 -21.59 -33.16 5.87
C SER A 908 -22.68 -33.67 4.92
N ASP A 909 -23.46 -32.76 4.34
CA ASP A 909 -24.41 -33.10 3.28
C ASP A 909 -23.78 -33.06 1.89
N VAL A 910 -22.77 -32.20 1.72
CA VAL A 910 -22.02 -31.96 0.49
C VAL A 910 -20.54 -31.89 0.85
N ILE A 911 -19.68 -32.46 0.01
CA ILE A 911 -18.22 -32.26 0.09
C ILE A 911 -17.86 -31.08 -0.80
N SER A 912 -17.15 -30.08 -0.28
CA SER A 912 -16.72 -28.90 -1.05
C SER A 912 -15.22 -28.86 -1.28
N MET A 913 -14.82 -28.32 -2.44
CA MET A 913 -13.42 -28.17 -2.82
C MET A 913 -13.15 -26.92 -3.65
N ASN A 914 -12.05 -26.24 -3.31
CA ASN A 914 -11.47 -25.16 -4.10
C ASN A 914 -10.54 -25.80 -5.14
N TYR A 915 -11.07 -25.98 -6.36
CA TYR A 915 -10.49 -26.87 -7.35
C TYR A 915 -10.09 -26.15 -8.63
N TYR A 916 -8.92 -25.51 -8.55
CA TYR A 916 -8.25 -24.83 -9.65
C TYR A 916 -7.43 -25.84 -10.47
N SER A 917 -7.96 -26.30 -11.61
CA SER A 917 -7.31 -27.32 -12.44
C SER A 917 -7.38 -27.02 -13.95
N TYR A 918 -6.40 -27.53 -14.69
CA TYR A 918 -6.36 -27.47 -16.17
C TYR A 918 -7.29 -28.50 -16.83
N LYS A 919 -7.63 -29.56 -16.11
CA LYS A 919 -8.51 -30.65 -16.56
C LYS A 919 -9.39 -31.10 -15.40
N ILE A 920 -10.41 -31.91 -15.69
CA ILE A 920 -11.25 -32.49 -14.64
C ILE A 920 -10.79 -33.93 -14.40
N GLU A 921 -10.22 -34.22 -13.24
CA GLU A 921 -9.79 -35.56 -12.84
C GLU A 921 -10.98 -36.41 -12.37
N THR A 922 -11.77 -36.89 -13.34
CA THR A 922 -13.03 -37.60 -13.08
C THR A 922 -12.88 -38.82 -12.18
N ASP A 923 -11.77 -39.55 -12.29
CA ASP A 923 -11.51 -40.75 -11.48
C ASP A 923 -11.30 -40.40 -10.01
N LEU A 924 -10.59 -39.31 -9.72
CA LEU A 924 -10.37 -38.84 -8.35
C LEU A 924 -11.67 -38.31 -7.74
N LEU A 925 -12.46 -37.56 -8.51
CA LEU A 925 -13.77 -37.08 -8.05
C LEU A 925 -14.75 -38.25 -7.79
N LYS A 926 -14.72 -39.28 -8.63
CA LYS A 926 -15.52 -40.49 -8.44
C LYS A 926 -15.10 -41.27 -7.18
N ASP A 927 -13.80 -41.31 -6.91
CA ASP A 927 -13.24 -41.91 -5.70
C ASP A 927 -13.69 -41.17 -4.43
N VAL A 928 -13.67 -39.82 -4.43
CA VAL A 928 -14.23 -39.00 -3.33
C VAL A 928 -15.71 -39.30 -3.12
N TYR A 929 -16.51 -39.30 -4.20
CA TYR A 929 -17.94 -39.59 -4.13
C TYR A 929 -18.22 -40.97 -3.53
N ALA A 930 -17.45 -41.99 -3.92
CA ALA A 930 -17.62 -43.34 -3.39
C ALA A 930 -17.23 -43.43 -1.91
N LYS A 931 -16.08 -42.87 -1.54
CA LYS A 931 -15.55 -42.93 -0.16
C LYS A 931 -16.34 -42.08 0.82
N SER A 932 -16.99 -41.01 0.36
CA SER A 932 -17.87 -40.20 1.20
C SER A 932 -19.22 -40.84 1.52
N GLY A 933 -19.47 -42.06 1.05
CA GLY A 933 -20.78 -42.70 1.19
C GLY A 933 -21.82 -42.13 0.22
N GLY A 934 -21.37 -41.59 -0.92
CA GLY A 934 -22.25 -41.04 -1.96
C GLY A 934 -22.72 -39.62 -1.68
N LYS A 935 -21.92 -38.81 -0.95
CA LYS A 935 -22.20 -37.38 -0.79
C LYS A 935 -21.84 -36.63 -2.05
N PRO A 936 -22.72 -35.77 -2.59
CA PRO A 936 -22.42 -34.98 -3.77
C PRO A 936 -21.28 -34.00 -3.49
N ILE A 937 -20.65 -33.54 -4.58
CA ILE A 937 -19.52 -32.63 -4.54
C ILE A 937 -19.94 -31.23 -5.03
N LEU A 938 -19.44 -30.19 -4.38
CA LEU A 938 -19.54 -28.80 -4.83
C LEU A 938 -18.13 -28.28 -5.14
N MET A 939 -17.91 -27.79 -6.37
CA MET A 939 -16.69 -27.03 -6.67
C MET A 939 -16.88 -25.63 -6.09
N SER A 940 -16.43 -25.42 -4.86
CA SER A 940 -16.74 -24.23 -4.06
C SER A 940 -15.91 -23.01 -4.43
N GLU A 941 -14.81 -23.23 -5.17
CA GLU A 941 -14.09 -22.22 -5.94
C GLU A 941 -13.46 -22.85 -7.18
N PHE A 942 -13.51 -22.11 -8.28
CA PHE A 942 -12.64 -22.27 -9.42
C PHE A 942 -12.48 -20.92 -10.14
N GLY A 943 -11.47 -20.82 -10.99
CA GLY A 943 -11.20 -19.58 -11.70
C GLY A 943 -10.12 -19.75 -12.76
N TYR A 944 -10.15 -18.86 -13.74
CA TYR A 944 -9.15 -18.76 -14.80
C TYR A 944 -8.89 -17.28 -15.09
N GLY A 945 -7.67 -16.97 -15.51
CA GLY A 945 -7.26 -15.62 -15.89
C GLY A 945 -6.33 -15.62 -17.09
N THR A 946 -6.04 -14.42 -17.57
CA THR A 946 -5.13 -14.17 -18.69
C THR A 946 -4.17 -13.04 -18.31
N ALA A 947 -3.04 -12.92 -19.02
CA ALA A 947 -2.09 -11.83 -18.81
C ALA A 947 -2.42 -10.56 -19.62
N GLU A 948 -3.52 -10.53 -20.40
CA GLU A 948 -3.84 -9.41 -21.32
C GLU A 948 -3.96 -8.05 -20.62
N GLN A 949 -4.35 -8.06 -19.34
CA GLN A 949 -4.54 -6.88 -18.51
C GLN A 949 -3.29 -6.49 -17.72
N GLY A 950 -2.17 -7.22 -17.90
CA GLY A 950 -0.97 -7.10 -17.08
C GLY A 950 -1.09 -7.70 -15.67
N LEU A 951 -2.22 -8.34 -15.37
CA LEU A 951 -2.51 -9.06 -14.14
C LEU A 951 -2.02 -10.50 -14.22
N ALA A 952 -1.78 -11.13 -13.07
CA ALA A 952 -1.42 -12.54 -13.06
C ALA A 952 -2.63 -13.42 -13.38
N PRO A 953 -2.47 -14.51 -14.14
CA PRO A 953 -3.51 -15.53 -14.23
C PRO A 953 -3.58 -16.35 -12.94
N LEU A 954 -4.79 -16.62 -12.44
CA LEU A 954 -5.01 -17.46 -11.26
C LEU A 954 -4.44 -18.87 -11.47
N LEU A 955 -4.59 -19.41 -12.68
CA LEU A 955 -3.93 -20.63 -13.13
C LEU A 955 -3.00 -20.31 -14.31
N PRO A 956 -1.66 -20.30 -14.14
CA PRO A 956 -0.71 -19.89 -15.16
C PRO A 956 -0.88 -20.61 -16.50
N ASN A 957 -0.84 -19.91 -17.63
CA ASN A 957 -0.97 -20.49 -18.97
C ASN A 957 -2.29 -21.26 -19.22
N ALA A 958 -3.32 -21.08 -18.39
CA ALA A 958 -4.60 -21.74 -18.61
C ALA A 958 -5.35 -21.15 -19.83
N ALA A 959 -5.24 -19.85 -20.06
CA ALA A 959 -5.81 -19.16 -21.22
C ALA A 959 -4.90 -18.03 -21.68
N VAL A 960 -4.75 -17.85 -23.00
CA VAL A 960 -3.95 -16.76 -23.56
C VAL A 960 -4.74 -15.47 -23.77
N ASN A 961 -6.07 -15.57 -23.86
CA ASN A 961 -6.96 -14.42 -24.05
C ASN A 961 -8.37 -14.65 -23.46
N GLN A 962 -9.20 -13.60 -23.38
CA GLN A 962 -10.55 -13.67 -22.79
C GLN A 962 -11.47 -14.69 -23.49
N PHE A 963 -11.33 -14.89 -24.80
CA PHE A 963 -12.07 -15.95 -25.51
C PHE A 963 -11.71 -17.34 -24.96
N GLN A 964 -10.42 -17.67 -24.86
CA GLN A 964 -9.97 -18.94 -24.30
C GLN A 964 -10.32 -19.08 -22.82
N ARG A 965 -10.31 -17.98 -22.05
CA ARG A 965 -10.81 -17.94 -20.67
C ARG A 965 -12.27 -18.37 -20.61
N GLY A 966 -13.08 -17.93 -21.59
CA GLY A 966 -14.46 -18.37 -21.77
C GLY A 966 -14.55 -19.86 -22.07
N MET A 967 -13.74 -20.36 -22.99
CA MET A 967 -13.72 -21.80 -23.31
C MET A 967 -13.29 -22.65 -22.11
N ARG A 968 -12.37 -22.15 -21.26
CA ARG A 968 -11.96 -22.83 -20.02
C ARG A 968 -13.11 -22.96 -19.04
N TYR A 969 -13.86 -21.87 -18.82
CA TYR A 969 -15.08 -21.90 -18.02
C TYR A 969 -16.05 -22.98 -18.53
N ARG A 970 -16.32 -22.99 -19.84
CA ARG A 970 -17.24 -23.97 -20.45
C ARG A 970 -16.77 -25.41 -20.25
N ASN A 971 -15.50 -25.71 -20.54
CA ASN A 971 -14.91 -27.03 -20.33
C ASN A 971 -15.04 -27.49 -18.87
N TYR A 972 -14.80 -26.58 -17.92
CA TYR A 972 -14.85 -26.89 -16.50
C TYR A 972 -16.29 -27.14 -16.03
N VAL A 973 -17.17 -26.15 -16.19
CA VAL A 973 -18.53 -26.16 -15.64
C VAL A 973 -19.38 -27.26 -16.28
N GLU A 974 -19.38 -27.38 -17.61
CA GLU A 974 -20.10 -28.46 -18.28
C GLU A 974 -19.44 -29.82 -18.03
N GLY A 975 -18.12 -29.83 -17.85
CA GLY A 975 -17.34 -31.00 -17.47
C GLY A 975 -17.82 -31.61 -16.17
N VAL A 976 -17.88 -30.80 -15.10
CA VAL A 976 -18.29 -31.27 -13.77
C VAL A 976 -19.80 -31.53 -13.69
N ALA A 977 -20.64 -30.71 -14.32
CA ALA A 977 -22.09 -30.92 -14.35
C ALA A 977 -22.49 -32.26 -15.00
N SER A 978 -21.70 -32.75 -15.95
CA SER A 978 -21.98 -34.03 -16.63
C SER A 978 -21.82 -35.27 -15.74
N LEU A 979 -21.09 -35.17 -14.62
CA LEU A 979 -20.66 -36.34 -13.81
C LEU A 979 -21.79 -37.00 -13.02
N GLY A 980 -22.91 -36.30 -12.77
CA GLY A 980 -24.07 -36.85 -12.07
C GLY A 980 -23.95 -36.96 -10.55
N TYR A 981 -22.85 -36.52 -9.96
CA TYR A 981 -22.65 -36.40 -8.52
C TYR A 981 -21.99 -35.07 -8.08
N VAL A 982 -21.82 -34.14 -9.03
CA VAL A 982 -21.45 -32.75 -8.73
C VAL A 982 -22.72 -31.89 -8.80
N VAL A 983 -22.93 -31.05 -7.79
CA VAL A 983 -24.15 -30.25 -7.63
C VAL A 983 -23.94 -28.76 -7.88
N GLY A 984 -22.71 -28.33 -8.16
CA GLY A 984 -22.43 -26.94 -8.47
C GLY A 984 -20.97 -26.61 -8.74
N ALA A 985 -20.76 -25.39 -9.21
CA ALA A 985 -19.46 -24.77 -9.41
C ALA A 985 -19.53 -23.26 -9.17
N ASP A 986 -18.68 -22.76 -8.27
CA ASP A 986 -18.69 -21.37 -7.82
C ASP A 986 -17.43 -20.64 -8.33
N TRP A 987 -17.63 -19.60 -9.13
CA TRP A 987 -16.54 -18.81 -9.72
C TRP A 987 -15.93 -17.87 -8.69
N TYR A 988 -14.60 -17.73 -8.68
CA TYR A 988 -13.88 -16.70 -7.93
C TYR A 988 -13.11 -15.80 -8.92
N SER A 989 -13.42 -14.50 -9.07
CA SER A 989 -14.26 -13.59 -8.26
C SER A 989 -15.12 -12.64 -9.14
N TYR A 990 -15.92 -11.76 -8.52
CA TYR A 990 -16.80 -10.83 -9.26
C TYR A 990 -16.04 -9.73 -10.01
N VAL A 991 -15.12 -9.03 -9.34
CA VAL A 991 -14.19 -8.04 -9.93
C VAL A 991 -12.77 -8.61 -9.88
N ASP A 992 -11.93 -8.19 -10.83
CA ASP A 992 -10.49 -8.46 -10.77
C ASP A 992 -9.90 -7.98 -9.44
N GLN A 993 -8.79 -8.59 -9.05
CA GLN A 993 -8.01 -8.10 -7.92
C GLN A 993 -7.20 -6.87 -8.34
N ALA A 994 -6.89 -6.03 -7.36
CA ALA A 994 -6.16 -4.79 -7.60
C ALA A 994 -4.78 -5.04 -8.25
N SER A 995 -4.45 -4.24 -9.27
CA SER A 995 -3.25 -4.39 -10.10
C SER A 995 -1.90 -4.51 -9.35
N MET A 996 -1.79 -3.94 -8.15
CA MET A 996 -0.54 -3.93 -7.36
C MET A 996 -0.62 -4.75 -6.07
N GLY A 997 -1.50 -5.75 -6.06
CA GLY A 997 -1.69 -6.66 -4.94
C GLY A 997 -2.81 -6.21 -4.01
N ARG A 998 -3.54 -7.18 -3.44
CA ARG A 998 -4.59 -6.94 -2.44
C ARG A 998 -4.05 -6.26 -1.19
N TYR A 999 -4.77 -5.26 -0.71
CA TYR A 999 -4.38 -4.38 0.39
C TYR A 999 -3.89 -5.13 1.64
N TRP A 1000 -4.62 -6.14 2.11
CA TRP A 1000 -4.30 -6.88 3.34
C TRP A 1000 -3.10 -7.83 3.21
N GLN A 1001 -2.61 -8.11 2.00
CA GLN A 1001 -1.41 -8.92 1.77
C GLN A 1001 -0.11 -8.09 1.78
N GLY A 1002 -0.24 -6.76 1.89
CA GLY A 1002 0.90 -5.84 1.98
C GLY A 1002 1.57 -5.61 0.62
N ILE A 1003 2.90 -5.43 0.66
CA ILE A 1003 3.72 -5.10 -0.51
C ILE A 1003 4.68 -6.27 -0.77
N GLY A 1004 4.60 -6.87 -1.95
CA GLY A 1004 5.54 -7.89 -2.41
C GLY A 1004 5.03 -8.69 -3.60
N GLU A 1005 5.89 -9.49 -4.22
CA GLU A 1005 5.55 -10.36 -5.37
C GLU A 1005 4.53 -11.45 -5.01
N TRP A 1006 4.35 -11.74 -3.72
CA TRP A 1006 3.37 -12.70 -3.21
C TRP A 1006 1.94 -12.12 -3.11
N ALA A 1007 1.79 -10.80 -3.21
CA ALA A 1007 0.48 -10.17 -3.11
C ALA A 1007 -0.31 -10.47 -4.39
N GLU A 1008 -1.52 -11.01 -4.22
CA GLU A 1008 -2.32 -11.46 -5.35
C GLU A 1008 -2.87 -10.28 -6.15
N HIS A 1009 -2.75 -10.35 -7.47
CA HIS A 1009 -3.21 -9.34 -8.43
C HIS A 1009 -3.79 -10.03 -9.67
N TYR A 1010 -4.73 -10.95 -9.46
CA TYR A 1010 -5.23 -11.84 -10.48
C TYR A 1010 -6.26 -11.21 -11.43
N ASN A 1011 -6.20 -11.62 -12.71
CA ASN A 1011 -7.33 -11.50 -13.64
C ASN A 1011 -8.40 -12.56 -13.33
N SER A 1012 -9.08 -12.43 -12.20
CA SER A 1012 -10.09 -13.36 -11.69
C SER A 1012 -11.53 -12.89 -11.90
N GLY A 1013 -11.74 -11.63 -12.25
CA GLY A 1013 -13.03 -10.97 -12.30
C GLY A 1013 -13.89 -11.30 -13.52
N LEU A 1014 -15.21 -11.15 -13.38
CA LEU A 1014 -16.12 -10.97 -14.51
C LEU A 1014 -16.00 -9.55 -15.10
N LEU A 1015 -15.50 -8.62 -14.29
CA LEU A 1015 -15.27 -7.21 -14.58
C LEU A 1015 -13.81 -6.83 -14.31
N ASN A 1016 -13.31 -5.84 -15.05
CA ASN A 1016 -12.02 -5.21 -14.75
C ASN A 1016 -12.16 -4.03 -13.76
N ASP A 1017 -11.03 -3.45 -13.37
CA ASP A 1017 -10.95 -2.28 -12.46
C ASP A 1017 -11.68 -1.03 -12.98
N ALA A 1018 -12.04 -0.97 -14.26
CA ALA A 1018 -12.82 0.12 -14.85
C ALA A 1018 -14.35 -0.15 -14.85
N ASP A 1019 -14.83 -1.19 -14.16
CA ASP A 1019 -16.23 -1.63 -14.20
C ASP A 1019 -16.70 -1.98 -15.63
N ARG A 1020 -15.79 -2.51 -16.47
CA ARG A 1020 -16.12 -3.04 -17.80
C ARG A 1020 -16.23 -4.57 -17.76
N PRO A 1021 -17.33 -5.15 -18.28
CA PRO A 1021 -17.47 -6.60 -18.35
C PRO A 1021 -16.59 -7.21 -19.45
N TYR A 1022 -15.94 -8.34 -19.14
CA TYR A 1022 -15.17 -9.11 -20.14
C TYR A 1022 -16.13 -9.84 -21.09
N LYS A 1023 -16.64 -9.15 -22.11
CA LYS A 1023 -17.74 -9.63 -22.98
C LYS A 1023 -17.41 -10.94 -23.72
N ASP A 1024 -16.19 -11.11 -24.20
CA ASP A 1024 -15.76 -12.34 -24.88
C ASP A 1024 -15.74 -13.54 -23.92
N PHE A 1025 -15.21 -13.33 -22.72
CA PHE A 1025 -15.25 -14.33 -21.65
C PHE A 1025 -16.70 -14.66 -21.25
N LEU A 1026 -17.52 -13.63 -21.00
CA LEU A 1026 -18.90 -13.77 -20.57
C LEU A 1026 -19.80 -14.42 -21.61
N THR A 1027 -19.48 -14.30 -22.90
CA THR A 1027 -20.17 -15.04 -23.96
C THR A 1027 -20.06 -16.54 -23.73
N GLY A 1028 -18.86 -17.03 -23.39
CA GLY A 1028 -18.66 -18.44 -23.03
C GLY A 1028 -19.38 -18.83 -21.75
N VAL A 1029 -19.33 -17.97 -20.72
CA VAL A 1029 -20.04 -18.17 -19.44
C VAL A 1029 -21.55 -18.34 -19.67
N MET A 1030 -22.17 -17.41 -20.40
CA MET A 1030 -23.61 -17.43 -20.68
C MET A 1030 -24.02 -18.67 -21.48
N GLN A 1031 -23.21 -19.08 -22.47
CA GLN A 1031 -23.47 -20.30 -23.26
C GLN A 1031 -23.57 -21.56 -22.39
N SER A 1032 -22.71 -21.69 -21.38
CA SER A 1032 -22.80 -22.82 -20.44
C SER A 1032 -23.91 -22.64 -19.43
N ASN A 1033 -24.03 -21.46 -18.82
CA ASN A 1033 -24.99 -21.22 -17.73
C ASN A 1033 -26.44 -21.32 -18.18
N TYR A 1034 -26.76 -20.80 -19.37
CA TYR A 1034 -28.14 -20.81 -19.89
C TYR A 1034 -28.65 -22.22 -20.17
N ASP A 1035 -27.76 -23.13 -20.52
CA ASP A 1035 -28.07 -24.50 -20.94
C ASP A 1035 -27.61 -25.57 -19.92
N ILE A 1036 -27.17 -25.17 -18.73
CA ILE A 1036 -26.50 -26.06 -17.78
C ILE A 1036 -27.35 -27.29 -17.42
N TYR A 1037 -28.67 -27.10 -17.28
CA TYR A 1037 -29.58 -28.19 -16.93
C TYR A 1037 -29.69 -29.25 -18.02
N LYS A 1038 -29.55 -28.89 -19.30
CA LYS A 1038 -29.54 -29.86 -20.40
C LYS A 1038 -28.29 -30.74 -20.33
N VAL A 1039 -27.15 -30.17 -19.95
CA VAL A 1039 -25.90 -30.93 -19.73
C VAL A 1039 -26.03 -31.82 -18.50
N LEU A 1040 -26.50 -31.27 -17.38
CA LEU A 1040 -26.70 -31.98 -16.12
C LEU A 1040 -27.62 -33.20 -16.30
N LEU A 1041 -28.67 -33.07 -17.11
CA LEU A 1041 -29.64 -34.14 -17.35
C LEU A 1041 -29.23 -35.09 -18.49
N GLY A 1042 -28.15 -34.78 -19.23
CA GLY A 1042 -27.70 -35.57 -20.38
C GLY A 1042 -28.55 -35.37 -21.66
N GLU A 1043 -29.36 -34.31 -21.69
CA GLU A 1043 -30.14 -33.90 -22.88
C GLU A 1043 -29.24 -33.23 -23.94
N ARG A 1044 -28.06 -32.75 -23.53
CA ARG A 1044 -27.01 -32.20 -24.41
C ARG A 1044 -25.64 -32.73 -23.97
N PRO A 1045 -24.73 -33.10 -24.91
CA PRO A 1045 -23.34 -33.41 -24.54
C PRO A 1045 -22.63 -32.19 -23.96
N LYS A 1046 -21.67 -32.41 -23.05
CA LYS A 1046 -20.79 -31.35 -22.55
C LYS A 1046 -19.93 -30.77 -23.65
N PHE A 1047 -19.62 -29.48 -23.53
CA PHE A 1047 -18.66 -28.79 -24.36
C PHE A 1047 -17.23 -29.30 -24.12
N TYR A 1048 -16.43 -29.30 -25.19
CA TYR A 1048 -15.00 -29.58 -25.12
C TYR A 1048 -14.24 -28.71 -26.12
N TYR A 1049 -13.25 -28.00 -25.62
CA TYR A 1049 -12.23 -27.28 -26.37
C TYR A 1049 -10.85 -27.90 -26.08
N ASP A 1050 -10.09 -28.20 -27.14
CA ASP A 1050 -8.73 -28.73 -27.04
C ASP A 1050 -7.72 -27.57 -27.02
N PHE A 1051 -7.13 -27.32 -25.85
CA PHE A 1051 -6.14 -26.26 -25.66
C PHE A 1051 -4.73 -26.62 -26.14
N SER A 1052 -4.50 -27.84 -26.65
CA SER A 1052 -3.20 -28.30 -27.13
C SER A 1052 -2.94 -28.02 -28.61
N GLN A 1053 -3.97 -27.71 -29.40
CA GLN A 1053 -3.90 -27.66 -30.87
C GLN A 1053 -3.50 -26.30 -31.46
N GLN A 1054 -3.15 -25.30 -30.66
CA GLN A 1054 -2.75 -23.98 -31.16
C GLN A 1054 -1.50 -23.50 -30.42
N LYS A 1055 -0.36 -23.60 -31.12
CA LYS A 1055 0.90 -22.92 -30.81
C LYS A 1055 1.01 -21.66 -31.66
#